data_AF-A0A7K1DHJ8-F1
#
_entry.id   AF-A0A7K1DHJ8-F1
#
_cell.length_a   1.000
_cell.length_b   1.000
_cell.length_c   1.000
_cell.angle_alpha   90.00
_cell.angle_beta   90.00
_cell.angle_gamma   90.00
#
_symmetry.space_group_name_H-M   'P 1'
#
loop_
_entity.id
_entity.type
_entity.pdbx_description
1 polymer ?
#
loop_
_entity_poly.entity_id
_entity_poly.type
_entity_poly.pdbx_seq_one_letter_code
_entity_poly.pdbx_strand_id
1 'polypeptide(L)'
;MSLAPERLSIGIRRHFTTPGTHPYDQVSWERRDAQIKNWKDGTVAFEQLGVEFPTSWSLNSTNIVSQKYFRGTPGTAERENSMRQVIDRVADTITKWGTECGYFADQLESDSFRDELKFILVTQRAAFNSPVWFNIGVEGVPQQASACFILAVDDTMDAILNWYKEEGTIFKGGSGSGINLSNIRSSAEHLKGGGTASGPVSFMRGADSSAGTIKSGGKTRRAAKMVILNVDHPDIEEFIWCKSHEEKKARALRDAGFDMDLDGKDSFSVQYQNANNSVRVTDEFMQAVRDDADWNLLAVKDRRVVRSIRARDLWRQMATASWECADPGLQFDTTINKWHTAHAAGRINGSNPCSEYMHIDNSACNLASINLLKYLDDNDHFDVEAYSHTIEVMFTAQEILVGNADYPTEKIAENSRLFRQLGLGYANLGALLMALGMPYDSTGGRAWAAALTSLMTGHAYATSARTASRMGPFAGYSANERYMNNVLRMHRDANKEIDNIDVVQQDLVDAATASWDAAVRDGEEFGVRNSQASVLAPTGTIGLMMDCDTTGIEPDLGLVKFKKLVGGGNMTIVNQTVPRALKQLGYEGPVVERIVAYIDEQKTIVGSPDLKAEHLPVFACSMGDNTIHYEGHVRMMGATQPFLSGAISKTVNMPEDASIEDIEALHMLSWELGIKAVAVYRDNCKVGQPLSTAKKDSEKGSNDGGDATNSATQIIERIVERVVHQPVRQKLPRSRRGRTFEFRVADCKGFATIGEYADGR
;
A
#
# COMPACT_ATOMS: atom_id res chain seq x y z
N MET A 1 8.67 36.32 -32.52
CA MET A 1 8.61 34.90 -32.94
C MET A 1 10.03 34.39 -33.03
N SER A 2 10.55 33.89 -31.92
CA SER A 2 11.80 33.15 -31.89
C SER A 2 11.49 31.76 -32.45
N LEU A 3 12.21 31.34 -33.48
CA LEU A 3 12.13 29.99 -34.05
C LEU A 3 12.26 28.98 -32.90
N ALA A 4 11.22 28.15 -32.71
CA ALA A 4 11.30 27.01 -31.80
C ALA A 4 12.45 26.11 -32.28
N PRO A 5 13.38 25.69 -31.41
CA PRO A 5 14.39 24.71 -31.80
C PRO A 5 13.68 23.47 -32.35
N GLU A 6 14.27 22.84 -33.38
CA GLU A 6 13.82 21.57 -33.93
C GLU A 6 13.49 20.62 -32.78
N ARG A 7 12.21 20.24 -32.65
CA ARG A 7 11.69 19.60 -31.42
C ARG A 7 12.35 18.24 -31.21
N LEU A 8 13.11 18.08 -30.13
CA LEU A 8 13.61 16.80 -29.66
C LEU A 8 12.43 15.83 -29.41
N SER A 9 12.59 14.57 -29.81
CA SER A 9 11.66 13.46 -29.55
C SER A 9 11.89 12.94 -28.12
N ILE A 10 10.84 12.40 -27.47
CA ILE A 10 11.01 11.75 -26.16
C ILE A 10 11.77 10.43 -26.28
N GLY A 11 11.79 9.83 -27.47
CA GLY A 11 12.69 8.77 -27.87
C GLY A 11 12.10 7.37 -27.78
N ILE A 12 10.77 7.23 -27.67
CA ILE A 12 10.13 5.92 -27.50
C ILE A 12 10.22 5.12 -28.80
N ARG A 13 10.81 3.93 -28.70
CA ARG A 13 11.02 3.00 -29.82
C ARG A 13 10.23 1.73 -29.59
N ARG A 14 10.11 0.90 -30.64
CA ARG A 14 9.60 -0.46 -30.48
C ARG A 14 10.72 -1.37 -29.97
N HIS A 15 10.41 -2.18 -28.98
CA HIS A 15 11.31 -3.17 -28.42
C HIS A 15 10.58 -4.51 -28.23
N PHE A 16 9.37 -4.50 -27.67
CA PHE A 16 8.57 -5.72 -27.56
C PHE A 16 7.68 -5.99 -28.78
N THR A 17 7.37 -4.96 -29.57
CA THR A 17 6.38 -5.07 -30.66
C THR A 17 7.00 -4.99 -32.04
N THR A 18 6.37 -5.68 -33.00
CA THR A 18 6.80 -5.65 -34.40
C THR A 18 5.93 -4.68 -35.20
N PRO A 19 6.50 -3.79 -36.04
CA PRO A 19 5.72 -2.92 -36.92
C PRO A 19 4.72 -3.70 -37.79
N GLY A 20 3.47 -3.24 -37.83
CA GLY A 20 2.41 -3.87 -38.62
C GLY A 20 1.74 -5.09 -37.98
N THR A 21 2.20 -5.54 -36.80
CA THR A 21 1.56 -6.62 -36.03
C THR A 21 0.91 -6.03 -34.78
N HIS A 22 -0.39 -6.28 -34.58
CA HIS A 22 -1.06 -5.80 -33.37
C HIS A 22 -0.51 -6.53 -32.13
N PRO A 23 -0.24 -5.87 -31.00
CA PRO A 23 0.33 -6.49 -29.79
C PRO A 23 -0.43 -7.75 -29.33
N TYR A 24 -1.76 -7.72 -29.45
CA TYR A 24 -2.59 -8.85 -29.04
C TYR A 24 -2.51 -10.08 -29.95
N ASP A 25 -1.97 -9.95 -31.17
CA ASP A 25 -1.78 -11.07 -32.10
C ASP A 25 -0.51 -11.87 -31.77
N GLN A 26 0.37 -11.30 -30.94
CA GLN A 26 1.58 -11.95 -30.43
C GLN A 26 1.30 -12.81 -29.18
N VAL A 27 0.06 -12.85 -28.72
CA VAL A 27 -0.36 -13.57 -27.51
C VAL A 27 -1.55 -14.48 -27.83
N SER A 28 -1.59 -15.67 -27.24
CA SER A 28 -2.71 -16.60 -27.40
C SER A 28 -3.81 -16.32 -26.39
N TRP A 29 -5.07 -16.39 -26.83
CA TRP A 29 -6.26 -16.01 -26.05
C TRP A 29 -7.22 -17.19 -25.90
N GLU A 30 -7.98 -17.16 -24.82
CA GLU A 30 -9.06 -18.11 -24.59
C GLU A 30 -10.24 -17.46 -23.86
N ARG A 31 -11.39 -18.12 -23.94
CA ARG A 31 -12.55 -17.81 -23.12
C ARG A 31 -12.63 -18.79 -21.97
N ARG A 32 -12.89 -18.27 -20.77
CA ARG A 32 -13.04 -19.05 -19.54
C ARG A 32 -14.07 -18.39 -18.63
N ASP A 33 -14.55 -19.12 -17.64
CA ASP A 33 -15.51 -18.59 -16.67
C ASP A 33 -14.78 -18.02 -15.45
N ALA A 34 -15.15 -16.82 -15.03
CA ALA A 34 -14.66 -16.22 -13.80
C ALA A 34 -15.67 -16.49 -12.69
N GLN A 35 -15.27 -17.25 -11.66
CA GLN A 35 -16.15 -17.62 -10.55
C GLN A 35 -15.40 -17.61 -9.22
N ILE A 36 -15.98 -16.96 -8.21
CA ILE A 36 -15.48 -16.93 -6.85
C ILE A 36 -16.52 -17.59 -5.95
N LYS A 37 -16.17 -18.75 -5.36
CA LYS A 37 -17.03 -19.49 -4.44
C LYS A 37 -16.61 -19.26 -2.98
N ASN A 38 -17.58 -19.29 -2.08
CA ASN A 38 -17.34 -19.34 -0.65
C ASN A 38 -16.98 -20.77 -0.25
N TRP A 39 -15.86 -20.94 0.44
CA TRP A 39 -15.36 -22.27 0.81
C TRP A 39 -16.21 -22.96 1.89
N LYS A 40 -16.93 -22.17 2.73
CA LYS A 40 -17.71 -22.73 3.85
C LYS A 40 -18.99 -23.42 3.41
N ASP A 41 -19.66 -22.87 2.40
CA ASP A 41 -21.00 -23.30 1.99
C ASP A 41 -21.12 -23.52 0.47
N GLY A 42 -20.04 -23.29 -0.29
CA GLY A 42 -20.01 -23.45 -1.75
C GLY A 42 -20.76 -22.36 -2.52
N THR A 43 -21.32 -21.35 -1.85
CA THR A 43 -22.12 -20.31 -2.49
C THR A 43 -21.27 -19.45 -3.43
N VAL A 44 -21.85 -19.01 -4.55
CA VAL A 44 -21.15 -18.18 -5.54
C VAL A 44 -21.21 -16.72 -5.09
N ALA A 45 -20.05 -16.17 -4.72
CA ALA A 45 -19.91 -14.76 -4.33
C ALA A 45 -19.80 -13.82 -5.54
N PHE A 46 -19.26 -14.31 -6.65
CA PHE A 46 -19.16 -13.60 -7.92
C PHE A 46 -19.09 -14.60 -9.08
N GLU A 47 -19.75 -14.26 -10.20
CA GLU A 47 -19.68 -15.02 -11.44
C GLU A 47 -19.78 -14.10 -12.65
N GLN A 48 -18.95 -14.37 -13.65
CA GLN A 48 -19.08 -13.84 -15.00
C GLN A 48 -18.56 -14.88 -16.01
N LEU A 49 -19.45 -15.38 -16.86
CA LEU A 49 -19.16 -16.48 -17.79
C LEU A 49 -18.55 -15.98 -19.11
N GLY A 50 -17.73 -16.84 -19.73
CA GLY A 50 -17.19 -16.63 -21.08
C GLY A 50 -16.31 -15.39 -21.23
N VAL A 51 -15.60 -14.99 -20.17
CA VAL A 51 -14.67 -13.86 -20.22
C VAL A 51 -13.41 -14.21 -20.99
N GLU A 52 -12.86 -13.25 -21.72
CA GLU A 52 -11.71 -13.45 -22.61
C GLU A 52 -10.42 -12.88 -22.02
N PHE A 53 -9.40 -13.73 -21.91
CA PHE A 53 -8.09 -13.40 -21.35
C PHE A 53 -6.97 -14.08 -22.15
N PRO A 54 -5.72 -13.59 -22.04
CA PRO A 54 -4.57 -14.34 -22.50
C PRO A 54 -4.45 -15.68 -21.76
N THR A 55 -4.09 -16.73 -22.49
CA THR A 55 -3.89 -18.09 -21.97
C THR A 55 -2.87 -18.13 -20.81
N SER A 56 -1.88 -17.26 -20.84
CA SER A 56 -0.81 -17.14 -19.84
C SER A 56 -1.27 -16.58 -18.49
N TRP A 57 -2.43 -15.93 -18.40
CA TRP A 57 -2.94 -15.39 -17.14
C TRP A 57 -3.51 -16.51 -16.30
N SER A 58 -3.31 -16.49 -14.98
CA SER A 58 -3.91 -17.49 -14.09
C SER A 58 -5.42 -17.28 -13.94
N LEU A 59 -6.14 -18.34 -13.52
CA LEU A 59 -7.57 -18.23 -13.17
C LEU A 59 -7.79 -17.24 -12.01
N ASN A 60 -6.83 -17.13 -11.10
CA ASN A 60 -6.89 -16.18 -9.98
C ASN A 60 -6.84 -14.72 -10.48
N SER A 61 -5.92 -14.43 -11.40
CA SER A 61 -5.87 -13.14 -12.09
C SER A 61 -7.16 -12.85 -12.84
N THR A 62 -7.67 -13.82 -13.61
CA THR A 62 -8.96 -13.73 -14.31
C THR A 62 -10.10 -13.38 -13.35
N ASN A 63 -10.23 -14.09 -12.23
CA ASN A 63 -11.28 -13.85 -11.23
C ASN A 63 -11.20 -12.45 -10.63
N ILE A 64 -10.01 -12.00 -10.24
CA ILE A 64 -9.81 -10.69 -9.63
C ILE A 64 -10.10 -9.57 -10.64
N VAL A 65 -9.63 -9.71 -11.87
CA VAL A 65 -9.87 -8.71 -12.92
C VAL A 65 -11.31 -8.62 -13.32
N SER A 66 -11.94 -9.78 -13.54
CA SER A 66 -13.36 -9.83 -13.88
C SER A 66 -14.24 -9.28 -12.76
N GLN A 67 -13.91 -9.52 -11.48
CA GLN A 67 -14.69 -9.00 -10.36
C GLN A 67 -14.51 -7.49 -10.16
N LYS A 68 -13.25 -7.01 -10.18
CA LYS A 68 -12.93 -5.66 -9.69
C LYS A 68 -12.75 -4.63 -10.79
N TYR A 69 -12.20 -5.02 -11.93
CA TYR A 69 -11.69 -4.09 -12.93
C TYR A 69 -12.57 -3.98 -14.17
N PHE A 70 -13.30 -5.04 -14.53
CA PHE A 70 -14.32 -4.95 -15.57
C PHE A 70 -15.41 -3.94 -15.20
N ARG A 71 -15.76 -3.08 -16.17
CA ARG A 71 -16.76 -2.02 -16.07
C ARG A 71 -18.10 -2.42 -16.66
N GLY A 72 -19.16 -1.73 -16.24
CA GLY A 72 -20.56 -2.11 -16.52
C GLY A 72 -21.16 -3.01 -15.44
N THR A 73 -22.48 -3.17 -15.46
CA THR A 73 -23.21 -3.96 -14.47
C THR A 73 -23.14 -5.45 -14.83
N PRO A 74 -22.80 -6.37 -13.92
CA PRO A 74 -22.83 -7.80 -14.24
C PRO A 74 -24.19 -8.23 -14.81
N GLY A 75 -24.17 -8.96 -15.93
CA GLY A 75 -25.38 -9.42 -16.64
C GLY A 75 -25.95 -8.44 -17.68
N THR A 76 -25.38 -7.23 -17.82
CA THR A 76 -25.78 -6.28 -18.86
C THR A 76 -24.81 -6.28 -20.05
N ALA A 77 -25.26 -5.74 -21.19
CA ALA A 77 -24.46 -5.70 -22.41
C ALA A 77 -23.28 -4.72 -22.32
N GLU A 78 -23.38 -3.68 -21.48
CA GLU A 78 -22.27 -2.75 -21.25
C GLU A 78 -21.15 -3.32 -20.34
N ARG A 79 -21.31 -4.54 -19.81
CA ARG A 79 -20.27 -5.20 -19.01
C ARG A 79 -19.09 -5.60 -19.89
N GLU A 80 -17.91 -5.06 -19.58
CA GLU A 80 -16.64 -5.52 -20.14
C GLU A 80 -16.51 -7.03 -19.88
N ASN A 81 -16.12 -7.77 -20.91
CA ASN A 81 -15.99 -9.23 -20.87
C ASN A 81 -14.68 -9.72 -21.49
N SER A 82 -13.81 -8.81 -21.93
CA SER A 82 -12.49 -9.14 -22.47
C SER A 82 -11.42 -8.22 -21.87
N MET A 83 -10.27 -8.78 -21.54
CA MET A 83 -9.11 -7.98 -21.11
C MET A 83 -8.66 -7.00 -22.20
N ARG A 84 -8.92 -7.27 -23.49
CA ARG A 84 -8.64 -6.34 -24.60
C ARG A 84 -9.37 -5.02 -24.39
N GLN A 85 -10.65 -5.07 -24.03
CA GLN A 85 -11.47 -3.88 -23.81
C GLN A 85 -10.89 -3.00 -22.69
N VAL A 86 -10.46 -3.63 -21.59
CA VAL A 86 -9.86 -2.93 -20.45
C VAL A 86 -8.55 -2.26 -20.83
N ILE A 87 -7.67 -2.99 -21.52
CA ILE A 87 -6.35 -2.47 -21.94
C ILE A 87 -6.51 -1.38 -23.00
N ASP A 88 -7.34 -1.59 -24.02
CA ASP A 88 -7.61 -0.61 -25.07
C ASP A 88 -8.15 0.68 -24.45
N ARG A 89 -9.14 0.58 -23.56
CA ARG A 89 -9.69 1.75 -22.87
C ARG A 89 -8.62 2.58 -22.17
N VAL A 90 -7.70 1.95 -21.45
CA VAL A 90 -6.64 2.66 -20.72
C VAL A 90 -5.54 3.16 -21.67
N ALA A 91 -4.94 2.27 -22.46
CA ALA A 91 -3.80 2.58 -23.31
C ALA A 91 -4.15 3.55 -24.44
N ASP A 92 -5.33 3.41 -25.06
CA ASP A 92 -5.75 4.30 -26.14
C ASP A 92 -6.10 5.70 -25.60
N THR A 93 -6.70 5.78 -24.41
CA THR A 93 -6.95 7.08 -23.75
C THR A 93 -5.65 7.80 -23.43
N ILE A 94 -4.67 7.10 -22.85
CA ILE A 94 -3.35 7.69 -22.53
C ILE A 94 -2.64 8.11 -23.82
N THR A 95 -2.64 7.27 -24.86
CA THR A 95 -2.01 7.60 -26.16
C THR A 95 -2.65 8.81 -26.81
N LYS A 96 -3.99 8.88 -26.80
CA LYS A 96 -4.75 10.02 -27.32
C LYS A 96 -4.35 11.31 -26.59
N TRP A 97 -4.34 11.28 -25.25
CA TRP A 97 -3.90 12.43 -24.45
C TRP A 97 -2.45 12.83 -24.72
N GLY A 98 -1.54 11.85 -24.88
CA GLY A 98 -0.14 12.09 -25.23
C GLY A 98 -0.01 12.81 -26.58
N THR A 99 -0.80 12.38 -27.57
CA THR A 99 -0.84 12.98 -28.91
C THR A 99 -1.40 14.40 -28.86
N GLU A 100 -2.55 14.60 -28.22
CA GLU A 100 -3.21 15.91 -28.10
C GLU A 100 -2.36 16.92 -27.31
N CYS A 101 -1.62 16.45 -26.31
CA CYS A 101 -0.72 17.28 -25.50
C CYS A 101 0.66 17.49 -26.13
N GLY A 102 0.97 16.83 -27.26
CA GLY A 102 2.23 17.03 -28.00
C GLY A 102 3.46 16.26 -27.46
N TYR A 103 3.26 15.22 -26.66
CA TYR A 103 4.36 14.37 -26.16
C TYR A 103 5.14 13.69 -27.26
N PHE A 104 4.45 13.22 -28.30
CA PHE A 104 5.07 12.51 -29.41
C PHE A 104 5.48 13.47 -30.53
N ALA A 105 6.63 13.20 -31.14
CA ALA A 105 7.18 13.93 -32.29
C ALA A 105 6.30 13.76 -33.53
N ASP A 106 5.79 12.54 -33.73
CA ASP A 106 4.95 12.17 -34.87
C ASP A 106 4.02 11.00 -34.52
N GLN A 107 3.24 10.57 -35.53
CA GLN A 107 2.31 9.45 -35.41
C GLN A 107 3.03 8.11 -35.18
N LEU A 108 4.24 7.94 -35.71
CA LEU A 108 4.98 6.69 -35.59
C LEU A 108 5.46 6.48 -34.15
N GLU A 109 5.93 7.53 -33.48
CA GLU A 109 6.28 7.47 -32.06
C GLU A 109 5.02 7.22 -31.19
N SER A 110 3.89 7.88 -31.50
CA SER A 110 2.62 7.65 -30.81
C SER A 110 2.10 6.21 -30.96
N ASP A 111 2.15 5.65 -32.18
CA ASP A 111 1.77 4.26 -32.44
C ASP A 111 2.72 3.26 -31.78
N SER A 112 4.02 3.57 -31.74
CA SER A 112 5.01 2.76 -31.03
C SER A 112 4.72 2.76 -29.53
N PHE A 113 4.51 3.92 -28.92
CA PHE A 113 4.12 4.02 -27.51
C PHE A 113 2.86 3.23 -27.20
N ARG A 114 1.80 3.39 -28.00
CA ARG A 114 0.52 2.68 -27.82
C ARG A 114 0.74 1.18 -27.79
N ASP A 115 1.44 0.68 -28.79
CA ASP A 115 1.59 -0.76 -29.00
C ASP A 115 2.49 -1.38 -27.92
N GLU A 116 3.59 -0.70 -27.55
CA GLU A 116 4.46 -1.11 -26.44
C GLU A 116 3.72 -1.10 -25.10
N LEU A 117 2.91 -0.07 -24.82
CA LEU A 117 2.10 -0.01 -23.60
C LEU A 117 1.09 -1.16 -23.57
N LYS A 118 0.38 -1.43 -24.67
CA LYS A 118 -0.54 -2.57 -24.76
C LYS A 118 0.16 -3.90 -24.52
N PHE A 119 1.36 -4.08 -25.09
CA PHE A 119 2.16 -5.28 -24.88
C PHE A 119 2.57 -5.47 -23.42
N ILE A 120 3.09 -4.41 -22.78
CA ILE A 120 3.50 -4.44 -21.37
C ILE A 120 2.34 -4.84 -20.47
N LEU A 121 1.15 -4.25 -20.69
CA LEU A 121 -0.03 -4.52 -19.88
C LEU A 121 -0.60 -5.92 -20.12
N VAL A 122 -0.71 -6.38 -21.37
CA VAL A 122 -1.31 -7.68 -21.70
C VAL A 122 -0.43 -8.86 -21.28
N THR A 123 0.88 -8.64 -21.20
CA THR A 123 1.85 -9.67 -20.78
C THR A 123 2.19 -9.63 -19.28
N GLN A 124 1.46 -8.80 -18.50
CA GLN A 124 1.66 -8.62 -17.06
C GLN A 124 3.09 -8.20 -16.67
N ARG A 125 3.78 -7.44 -17.54
CA ARG A 125 5.10 -6.87 -17.27
C ARG A 125 5.02 -5.69 -16.30
N ALA A 126 3.95 -4.92 -16.35
CA ALA A 126 3.65 -3.88 -15.38
C ALA A 126 2.15 -3.64 -15.27
N ALA A 127 1.73 -2.98 -14.19
CA ALA A 127 0.36 -2.53 -14.01
C ALA A 127 0.32 -1.15 -13.35
N PHE A 128 -0.65 -0.34 -13.75
CA PHE A 128 -1.00 0.89 -13.04
C PHE A 128 -1.73 0.58 -11.73
N ASN A 129 -1.77 1.55 -10.82
CA ASN A 129 -2.62 1.52 -9.65
C ASN A 129 -4.12 1.39 -10.01
N SER A 130 -4.90 0.83 -9.09
CA SER A 130 -6.30 0.49 -9.35
C SER A 130 -7.17 1.64 -9.89
N PRO A 131 -7.06 2.90 -9.39
CA PRO A 131 -7.79 4.05 -9.96
C PRO A 131 -7.64 4.22 -11.48
N VAL A 132 -6.48 3.94 -12.07
CA VAL A 132 -6.29 4.05 -13.53
C VAL A 132 -7.20 3.07 -14.26
N TRP A 133 -7.14 1.80 -13.90
CA TRP A 133 -8.01 0.74 -14.44
C TRP A 133 -9.49 1.03 -14.24
N PHE A 134 -9.81 1.63 -13.08
CA PHE A 134 -11.15 1.97 -12.70
C PHE A 134 -11.75 3.12 -13.51
N ASN A 135 -10.99 4.17 -13.79
CA ASN A 135 -11.61 5.44 -14.12
C ASN A 135 -11.23 5.93 -15.53
N ILE A 136 -10.03 5.62 -16.00
CA ILE A 136 -9.49 6.18 -17.23
C ILE A 136 -10.20 5.57 -18.44
N GLY A 137 -10.71 6.43 -19.32
CA GLY A 137 -11.47 6.06 -20.51
C GLY A 137 -12.91 5.57 -20.24
N VAL A 138 -13.40 5.67 -19.00
CA VAL A 138 -14.79 5.30 -18.65
C VAL A 138 -15.71 6.50 -18.82
N GLU A 139 -16.77 6.34 -19.62
CA GLU A 139 -17.74 7.41 -19.87
C GLU A 139 -18.53 7.79 -18.61
N GLY A 140 -18.79 9.09 -18.41
CA GLY A 140 -19.62 9.60 -17.31
C GLY A 140 -19.00 9.49 -15.91
N VAL A 141 -17.72 9.08 -15.80
CA VAL A 141 -17.00 8.94 -14.54
C VAL A 141 -15.81 9.92 -14.52
N PRO A 142 -15.49 10.56 -13.38
CA PRO A 142 -14.28 11.36 -13.25
C PRO A 142 -13.03 10.55 -13.60
N GLN A 143 -12.17 11.11 -14.44
CA GLN A 143 -10.93 10.52 -14.96
C GLN A 143 -9.80 10.56 -13.92
N GLN A 144 -10.07 10.11 -12.70
CA GLN A 144 -9.11 10.15 -11.61
C GLN A 144 -8.06 9.02 -11.75
N ALA A 145 -6.80 9.39 -11.93
CA ALA A 145 -5.67 8.45 -12.04
C ALA A 145 -4.96 8.16 -10.71
N SER A 146 -4.99 9.09 -9.75
CA SER A 146 -4.16 9.01 -8.53
C SER A 146 -4.80 8.11 -7.46
N ALA A 147 -3.96 7.32 -6.77
CA ALA A 147 -4.35 6.48 -5.62
C ALA A 147 -4.05 7.12 -4.27
N CYS A 148 -3.10 8.04 -4.24
CA CYS A 148 -2.50 8.54 -3.01
C CYS A 148 -2.63 10.05 -2.96
N PHE A 149 -3.12 10.55 -1.83
CA PHE A 149 -3.32 11.98 -1.58
C PHE A 149 -2.73 12.37 -0.22
N ILE A 150 -2.18 13.57 -0.14
CA ILE A 150 -1.76 14.22 1.12
C ILE A 150 -2.59 15.48 1.27
N LEU A 151 -3.15 15.71 2.46
CA LEU A 151 -3.98 16.87 2.78
C LEU A 151 -3.28 17.76 3.80
N ALA A 152 -3.64 19.04 3.81
CA ALA A 152 -3.33 19.97 4.89
C ALA A 152 -4.57 20.25 5.73
N VAL A 153 -4.37 20.66 6.98
CA VAL A 153 -5.42 21.23 7.83
C VAL A 153 -4.87 22.44 8.60
N ASP A 154 -5.67 23.49 8.63
CA ASP A 154 -5.43 24.69 9.44
C ASP A 154 -6.20 24.61 10.77
N ASP A 155 -5.73 25.33 11.79
CA ASP A 155 -6.31 25.37 13.14
C ASP A 155 -7.58 26.24 13.26
N THR A 156 -8.58 25.94 12.42
CA THR A 156 -9.90 26.58 12.41
C THR A 156 -10.99 25.52 12.25
N MET A 157 -12.19 25.78 12.78
CA MET A 157 -13.29 24.82 12.67
C MET A 157 -13.70 24.57 11.22
N ASP A 158 -13.72 25.62 10.39
CA ASP A 158 -14.07 25.48 8.97
C ASP A 158 -13.07 24.61 8.21
N ALA A 159 -11.77 24.77 8.48
CA ALA A 159 -10.73 23.93 7.87
C ALA A 159 -10.83 22.47 8.33
N ILE A 160 -11.08 22.23 9.62
CA ILE A 160 -11.24 20.88 10.18
C ILE A 160 -12.47 20.17 9.59
N LEU A 161 -13.60 20.87 9.46
CA LEU A 161 -14.80 20.30 8.84
C LEU A 161 -14.63 20.12 7.33
N ASN A 162 -13.91 21.01 6.66
CA ASN A 162 -13.57 20.86 5.24
C ASN A 162 -12.67 19.65 4.99
N TRP A 163 -11.72 19.35 5.90
CA TRP A 163 -10.92 18.13 5.84
C TRP A 163 -11.80 16.88 5.76
N TYR A 164 -12.87 16.77 6.56
CA TYR A 164 -13.78 15.60 6.51
C TYR A 164 -14.48 15.48 5.14
N LYS A 165 -14.87 16.62 4.56
CA LYS A 165 -15.50 16.68 3.24
C LYS A 165 -14.53 16.23 2.13
N GLU A 166 -13.30 16.71 2.16
CA GLU A 166 -12.27 16.38 1.18
C GLU A 166 -11.91 14.89 1.23
N GLU A 167 -11.70 14.33 2.43
CA GLU A 167 -11.47 12.89 2.58
C GLU A 167 -12.65 12.06 2.09
N GLY A 168 -13.88 12.44 2.44
CA GLY A 168 -15.06 11.73 1.96
C GLY A 168 -15.16 11.69 0.43
N THR A 169 -14.70 12.75 -0.24
CA THR A 169 -14.65 12.85 -1.71
C THR A 169 -13.56 11.94 -2.28
N ILE A 170 -12.37 11.91 -1.66
CA ILE A 170 -11.26 11.02 -2.03
C ILE A 170 -11.65 9.54 -1.89
N PHE A 171 -12.29 9.17 -0.78
CA PHE A 171 -12.72 7.80 -0.51
C PHE A 171 -13.80 7.33 -1.49
N LYS A 172 -14.73 8.22 -1.88
CA LYS A 172 -15.71 7.94 -2.94
C LYS A 172 -15.03 7.55 -4.26
N GLY A 173 -13.90 8.21 -4.60
CA GLY A 173 -13.09 7.91 -5.78
C GLY A 173 -12.37 6.55 -5.72
N GLY A 174 -12.34 5.91 -4.55
CA GLY A 174 -11.64 4.64 -4.31
C GLY A 174 -10.16 4.82 -4.04
N SER A 175 -9.75 5.95 -3.49
CA SER A 175 -8.36 6.29 -3.15
C SER A 175 -8.20 6.59 -1.67
N GLY A 176 -6.98 6.81 -1.21
CA GLY A 176 -6.70 7.07 0.21
C GLY A 176 -5.92 8.37 0.44
N SER A 177 -6.06 8.92 1.63
CA SER A 177 -5.50 10.22 2.04
C SER A 177 -4.70 10.11 3.32
N GLY A 178 -3.65 10.92 3.44
CA GLY A 178 -2.99 11.14 4.73
C GLY A 178 -2.93 12.60 5.10
N ILE A 179 -2.78 12.86 6.41
CA ILE A 179 -2.79 14.20 6.97
C ILE A 179 -1.94 14.27 8.23
N ASN A 180 -1.21 15.37 8.40
CA ASN A 180 -0.53 15.69 9.66
C ASN A 180 -1.39 16.67 10.46
N LEU A 181 -1.77 16.29 11.69
CA LEU A 181 -2.65 17.08 12.55
C LEU A 181 -1.90 18.03 13.48
N SER A 182 -0.57 18.10 13.40
CA SER A 182 0.26 18.91 14.30
C SER A 182 0.05 20.41 14.17
N ASN A 183 -0.65 20.87 13.13
CA ASN A 183 -1.07 22.26 12.99
C ASN A 183 -2.27 22.61 13.87
N ILE A 184 -3.08 21.63 14.29
CA ILE A 184 -4.24 21.84 15.17
C ILE A 184 -3.73 22.02 16.59
N ARG A 185 -4.20 23.07 17.29
CA ARG A 185 -3.75 23.34 18.66
C ARG A 185 -4.07 22.17 19.60
N SER A 186 -3.21 21.98 20.58
CA SER A 186 -3.35 20.91 21.57
C SER A 186 -4.50 21.11 22.54
N SER A 187 -4.93 20.05 23.20
CA SER A 187 -5.93 20.06 24.27
C SER A 187 -5.49 20.90 25.48
N ALA A 188 -4.18 21.13 25.64
CA ALA A 188 -3.60 21.98 26.68
C ALA A 188 -3.69 23.49 26.36
N GLU A 189 -4.07 23.88 25.15
CA GLU A 189 -4.14 25.29 24.73
C GLU A 189 -5.55 25.89 24.89
N HIS A 190 -5.61 27.16 25.28
CA HIS A 190 -6.88 27.87 25.54
C HIS A 190 -7.57 28.37 24.26
N LEU A 191 -8.90 28.48 24.32
CA LEU A 191 -9.73 29.10 23.29
C LEU A 191 -10.00 30.58 23.62
N LYS A 192 -10.16 31.42 22.58
CA LYS A 192 -10.46 32.85 22.73
C LYS A 192 -11.76 33.13 23.51
N GLY A 193 -12.72 32.20 23.49
CA GLY A 193 -14.02 32.31 24.16
C GLY A 193 -14.07 31.68 25.57
N GLY A 194 -12.94 31.24 26.12
CA GLY A 194 -12.88 30.48 27.37
C GLY A 194 -12.87 28.95 27.14
N GLY A 195 -12.35 28.21 28.12
CA GLY A 195 -12.17 26.75 28.03
C GLY A 195 -10.85 26.31 27.39
N THR A 196 -10.66 25.00 27.30
CA THR A 196 -9.54 24.34 26.61
C THR A 196 -9.98 23.81 25.25
N ALA A 197 -9.06 23.68 24.31
CA ALA A 197 -9.36 23.09 23.01
C ALA A 197 -9.60 21.57 23.13
N SER A 198 -10.29 20.99 22.14
CA SER A 198 -10.52 19.54 22.10
C SER A 198 -9.27 18.72 21.74
N GLY A 199 -8.26 19.34 21.11
CA GLY A 199 -7.07 18.67 20.58
C GLY A 199 -7.31 17.86 19.30
N PRO A 200 -6.24 17.54 18.53
CA PRO A 200 -6.32 16.77 17.29
C PRO A 200 -6.86 15.34 17.46
N VAL A 201 -6.58 14.66 18.58
CA VAL A 201 -7.02 13.27 18.81
C VAL A 201 -8.55 13.14 18.92
N SER A 202 -9.20 14.19 19.43
CA SER A 202 -10.66 14.29 19.46
C SER A 202 -11.26 14.46 18.07
N PHE A 203 -10.71 15.34 17.22
CA PHE A 203 -11.18 15.49 15.84
C PHE A 203 -10.90 14.24 15.00
N MET A 204 -9.75 13.59 15.19
CA MET A 204 -9.42 12.30 14.57
C MET A 204 -10.52 11.25 14.80
N ARG A 205 -11.14 11.21 15.99
CA ARG A 205 -12.25 10.29 16.30
C ARG A 205 -13.47 10.53 15.41
N GLY A 206 -13.78 11.81 15.16
CA GLY A 206 -14.88 12.20 14.27
C GLY A 206 -14.59 11.85 12.81
N ALA A 207 -13.36 12.11 12.34
CA ALA A 207 -12.92 11.75 11.00
C ALA A 207 -12.96 10.22 10.77
N ASP A 208 -12.51 9.44 11.75
CA ASP A 208 -12.56 7.97 11.72
C ASP A 208 -13.99 7.43 11.54
N SER A 209 -14.95 7.98 12.30
CA SER A 209 -16.36 7.61 12.18
C SER A 209 -16.93 7.97 10.80
N SER A 210 -16.51 9.10 10.23
CA SER A 210 -16.89 9.51 8.87
C SER A 210 -16.36 8.52 7.83
N ALA A 211 -15.08 8.15 7.94
CA ALA A 211 -14.44 7.18 7.05
C ALA A 211 -15.15 5.82 7.08
N GLY A 212 -15.51 5.32 8.27
CA GLY A 212 -16.23 4.05 8.43
C GLY A 212 -17.63 4.01 7.79
N THR A 213 -18.24 5.18 7.54
CA THR A 213 -19.57 5.30 6.92
C THR A 213 -19.52 5.27 5.38
N ILE A 214 -18.38 5.65 4.78
CA ILE A 214 -18.27 5.87 3.34
C ILE A 214 -17.80 4.57 2.66
N LYS A 215 -18.68 3.99 1.83
CA LYS A 215 -18.33 2.91 0.91
C LYS A 215 -18.17 3.49 -0.50
N SER A 216 -17.07 3.16 -1.19
CA SER A 216 -16.92 3.56 -2.60
C SER A 216 -17.99 2.86 -3.44
N GLY A 217 -18.96 3.62 -3.96
CA GLY A 217 -20.15 3.09 -4.65
C GLY A 217 -19.81 2.12 -5.79
N GLY A 218 -20.07 0.82 -5.58
CA GLY A 218 -19.83 -0.26 -6.55
C GLY A 218 -18.42 -0.87 -6.52
N LYS A 219 -17.51 -0.38 -5.66
CA LYS A 219 -16.15 -0.91 -5.50
C LYS A 219 -16.01 -1.40 -4.06
N THR A 220 -15.66 -2.66 -3.85
CA THR A 220 -15.49 -3.27 -2.51
C THR A 220 -14.20 -2.80 -1.81
N ARG A 221 -13.94 -1.48 -1.71
CA ARG A 221 -12.77 -0.90 -1.05
C ARG A 221 -13.18 -0.10 0.20
N ARG A 222 -12.64 -0.47 1.36
CA ARG A 222 -12.72 0.33 2.60
C ARG A 222 -11.90 1.62 2.45
N ALA A 223 -12.33 2.70 3.11
CA ALA A 223 -11.53 3.92 3.22
C ALA A 223 -10.14 3.60 3.80
N ALA A 224 -9.10 4.24 3.28
CA ALA A 224 -7.73 4.06 3.75
C ALA A 224 -7.16 5.44 4.11
N LYS A 225 -6.73 5.59 5.36
CA LYS A 225 -6.32 6.86 5.94
C LYS A 225 -4.99 6.75 6.66
N MET A 226 -4.15 7.79 6.55
CA MET A 226 -3.00 8.02 7.44
C MET A 226 -3.28 9.24 8.33
N VAL A 227 -2.93 9.15 9.60
CA VAL A 227 -2.91 10.29 10.52
C VAL A 227 -1.54 10.38 11.17
N ILE A 228 -0.97 11.59 11.15
CA ILE A 228 0.37 11.86 11.64
C ILE A 228 0.32 12.92 12.73
N LEU A 229 1.14 12.75 13.76
CA LEU A 229 1.39 13.75 14.79
C LEU A 229 2.90 13.85 15.06
N ASN A 230 3.40 15.08 15.19
CA ASN A 230 4.80 15.34 15.49
C ASN A 230 5.11 15.03 16.95
N VAL A 231 6.31 14.52 17.20
CA VAL A 231 6.75 14.05 18.52
C VAL A 231 6.82 15.15 19.60
N ASP A 232 6.89 16.43 19.21
CA ASP A 232 6.88 17.58 20.12
C ASP A 232 5.47 18.11 20.43
N HIS A 233 4.41 17.50 19.88
CA HIS A 233 3.04 17.95 20.12
C HIS A 233 2.56 17.60 21.54
N PRO A 234 1.87 18.49 22.29
CA PRO A 234 1.46 18.22 23.67
C PRO A 234 0.52 17.02 23.86
N ASP A 235 -0.30 16.70 22.85
CA ASP A 235 -1.21 15.54 22.86
C ASP A 235 -0.57 14.24 22.32
N ILE A 236 0.76 14.19 22.19
CA ILE A 236 1.46 13.03 21.59
C ILE A 236 1.22 11.72 22.34
N GLU A 237 1.18 11.74 23.67
CA GLU A 237 0.91 10.52 24.46
C GLU A 237 -0.51 10.00 24.21
N GLU A 238 -1.52 10.87 24.13
CA GLU A 238 -2.88 10.45 23.81
C GLU A 238 -2.95 9.81 22.41
N PHE A 239 -2.24 10.39 21.44
CA PHE A 239 -2.16 9.87 20.08
C PHE A 239 -1.46 8.51 19.99
N ILE A 240 -0.39 8.29 20.75
CA ILE A 240 0.32 7.01 20.82
C ILE A 240 -0.60 5.90 21.36
N TRP A 241 -1.32 6.19 22.45
CA TRP A 241 -2.08 5.16 23.15
C TRP A 241 -3.50 4.93 22.60
N CYS A 242 -4.04 5.82 21.78
CA CYS A 242 -5.47 5.77 21.42
C CYS A 242 -5.89 4.44 20.79
N LYS A 243 -5.10 3.86 19.88
CA LYS A 243 -5.42 2.59 19.22
C LYS A 243 -5.18 1.38 20.11
N SER A 244 -4.14 1.39 20.94
CA SER A 244 -3.89 0.31 21.91
C SER A 244 -5.06 0.18 22.90
N HIS A 245 -5.58 1.31 23.40
CA HIS A 245 -6.74 1.30 24.29
C HIS A 245 -8.00 0.74 23.61
N GLU A 246 -8.23 1.05 22.33
CA GLU A 246 -9.33 0.48 21.55
C GLU A 246 -9.14 -1.02 21.27
N GLU A 247 -7.91 -1.48 21.05
CA GLU A 247 -7.59 -2.90 20.88
C GLU A 247 -7.89 -3.70 22.17
N LYS A 248 -7.57 -3.13 23.34
CA LYS A 248 -7.94 -3.72 24.65
C LYS A 248 -9.46 -3.85 24.80
N LYS A 249 -10.22 -2.86 24.34
CA LYS A 249 -11.70 -2.93 24.31
C LYS A 249 -12.17 -4.01 23.34
N ALA A 250 -11.58 -4.10 22.15
CA ALA A 250 -11.95 -5.11 21.16
C ALA A 250 -11.74 -6.54 21.68
N ARG A 251 -10.62 -6.79 22.39
CA ARG A 251 -10.36 -8.07 23.08
C ARG A 251 -11.41 -8.37 24.14
N ALA A 252 -11.71 -7.42 25.01
CA ALA A 252 -12.74 -7.60 26.04
C ALA A 252 -14.13 -7.87 25.45
N LEU A 253 -14.50 -7.21 24.35
CA LEU A 253 -15.76 -7.46 23.64
C LEU A 253 -15.79 -8.85 23.00
N ARG A 254 -14.72 -9.26 22.32
CA ARG A 254 -14.61 -10.62 21.77
C ARG A 254 -14.77 -11.67 22.87
N ASP A 255 -14.08 -11.50 24.00
CA ASP A 255 -14.11 -12.45 25.11
C ASP A 255 -15.50 -12.48 25.79
N ALA A 256 -16.29 -11.41 25.66
CA ALA A 256 -17.69 -11.34 26.05
C ALA A 256 -18.67 -11.92 25.00
N GLY A 257 -18.17 -12.44 23.87
CA GLY A 257 -18.95 -13.12 22.83
C GLY A 257 -19.45 -12.21 21.69
N PHE A 258 -18.94 -10.98 21.58
CA PHE A 258 -19.23 -10.11 20.43
C PHE A 258 -18.43 -10.52 19.19
N ASP A 259 -19.01 -10.31 18.02
CA ASP A 259 -18.39 -10.63 16.73
C ASP A 259 -17.42 -9.53 16.30
N MET A 260 -16.18 -9.69 16.76
CA MET A 260 -15.06 -8.78 16.53
C MET A 260 -14.12 -9.22 15.39
N ASP A 261 -14.56 -10.15 14.52
CA ASP A 261 -13.81 -10.47 13.28
C ASP A 261 -13.79 -9.26 12.32
N LEU A 262 -12.94 -9.30 11.28
CA LEU A 262 -12.69 -8.20 10.33
C LEU A 262 -13.92 -7.63 9.62
N ASP A 263 -14.98 -8.41 9.50
CA ASP A 263 -16.28 -8.02 8.95
C ASP A 263 -17.42 -8.30 9.96
N GLY A 264 -17.06 -8.53 11.22
CA GLY A 264 -17.98 -8.85 12.29
C GLY A 264 -18.87 -7.66 12.61
N LYS A 265 -20.14 -7.91 12.91
CA LYS A 265 -21.14 -6.84 13.10
C LYS A 265 -20.79 -5.88 14.25
N ASP A 266 -20.01 -6.32 15.23
CA ASP A 266 -19.71 -5.58 16.45
C ASP A 266 -18.37 -4.80 16.33
N SER A 267 -17.54 -5.15 15.34
CA SER A 267 -16.25 -4.49 15.06
C SER A 267 -16.37 -3.00 14.75
N PHE A 268 -17.49 -2.57 14.15
CA PHE A 268 -17.73 -1.17 13.75
C PHE A 268 -17.92 -0.20 14.93
N SER A 269 -18.04 -0.70 16.16
CA SER A 269 -18.19 0.13 17.36
C SER A 269 -16.85 0.61 17.94
N VAL A 270 -15.73 0.06 17.47
CA VAL A 270 -14.38 0.37 17.94
C VAL A 270 -13.83 1.57 17.18
N GLN A 271 -13.25 2.53 17.90
CA GLN A 271 -12.77 3.79 17.31
C GLN A 271 -11.35 3.65 16.75
N TYR A 272 -10.97 4.60 15.89
CA TYR A 272 -9.62 4.76 15.33
C TYR A 272 -9.14 3.57 14.48
N GLN A 273 -10.06 2.72 13.99
CA GLN A 273 -9.73 1.52 13.22
C GLN A 273 -9.58 1.78 11.72
N ASN A 274 -10.08 2.91 11.20
CA ASN A 274 -10.05 3.24 9.78
C ASN A 274 -8.82 4.05 9.36
N ALA A 275 -7.89 4.30 10.30
CA ALA A 275 -6.66 5.04 10.04
C ALA A 275 -5.42 4.25 10.51
N ASN A 276 -4.35 4.34 9.73
CA ASN A 276 -2.99 4.06 10.19
C ASN A 276 -2.48 5.30 10.92
N ASN A 277 -1.82 5.10 12.06
CA ASN A 277 -1.23 6.19 12.82
C ASN A 277 0.30 6.15 12.67
N SER A 278 0.92 7.32 12.54
CA SER A 278 2.39 7.43 12.60
C SER A 278 2.84 8.63 13.42
N VAL A 279 3.85 8.42 14.27
CA VAL A 279 4.53 9.53 14.94
C VAL A 279 5.67 10.01 14.05
N ARG A 280 5.77 11.34 13.90
CA ARG A 280 6.82 11.96 13.12
C ARG A 280 7.92 12.48 14.02
N VAL A 281 9.12 11.91 13.87
CA VAL A 281 10.29 12.13 14.73
C VAL A 281 11.40 12.83 13.95
N THR A 282 12.22 13.64 14.63
CA THR A 282 13.38 14.33 14.04
C THR A 282 14.69 13.72 14.51
N ASP A 283 15.80 14.00 13.83
CA ASP A 283 17.14 13.59 14.27
C ASP A 283 17.46 14.11 15.68
N GLU A 284 16.98 15.30 16.05
CA GLU A 284 17.16 15.85 17.40
C GLU A 284 16.44 15.02 18.47
N PHE A 285 15.22 14.54 18.18
CA PHE A 285 14.52 13.64 19.09
C PHE A 285 15.25 12.30 19.20
N MET A 286 15.67 11.73 18.07
CA MET A 286 16.39 10.46 18.05
C MET A 286 17.72 10.53 18.83
N GLN A 287 18.43 11.66 18.70
CA GLN A 287 19.63 11.92 19.48
C GLN A 287 19.32 12.09 20.98
N ALA A 288 18.23 12.78 21.32
CA ALA A 288 17.78 12.89 22.72
C ALA A 288 17.42 11.52 23.34
N VAL A 289 16.87 10.57 22.56
CA VAL A 289 16.64 9.19 23.01
C VAL A 289 17.97 8.49 23.31
N ARG A 290 18.96 8.59 22.41
CA ARG A 290 20.29 7.99 22.62
C ARG A 290 20.97 8.53 23.87
N ASP A 291 21.00 9.86 24.00
CA ASP A 291 21.69 10.59 25.06
C ASP A 291 20.93 10.55 26.40
N ASP A 292 19.74 9.96 26.42
CA ASP A 292 18.83 9.99 27.56
C ASP A 292 18.63 11.44 28.04
N ALA A 293 18.15 12.29 27.15
CA ALA A 293 17.88 13.69 27.40
C ALA A 293 16.39 13.95 27.62
N ASP A 294 16.07 15.13 28.15
CA ASP A 294 14.70 15.60 28.23
C ASP A 294 14.22 16.09 26.85
N TRP A 295 12.93 15.92 26.58
CA TRP A 295 12.23 16.36 25.40
C TRP A 295 11.08 17.29 25.78
N ASN A 296 11.00 18.43 25.11
CA ASN A 296 9.99 19.45 25.39
C ASN A 296 8.78 19.27 24.48
N LEU A 297 7.59 19.20 25.07
CA LEU A 297 6.33 19.30 24.36
C LEU A 297 5.94 20.78 24.24
N LEU A 298 5.72 21.22 23.00
CA LEU A 298 5.64 22.63 22.65
C LEU A 298 4.22 22.99 22.20
N ALA A 299 3.65 24.04 22.79
CA ALA A 299 2.35 24.54 22.33
C ALA A 299 2.44 24.92 20.84
N VAL A 300 1.37 24.63 20.09
CA VAL A 300 1.40 24.76 18.63
C VAL A 300 1.53 26.22 18.20
N LYS A 301 0.87 27.15 18.91
CA LYS A 301 0.78 28.56 18.48
C LYS A 301 1.97 29.43 18.81
N ASP A 302 2.51 29.28 20.01
CA ASP A 302 3.55 30.17 20.54
C ASP A 302 4.85 29.43 20.88
N ARG A 303 4.90 28.11 20.64
CA ARG A 303 6.07 27.24 20.86
C ARG A 303 6.57 27.25 22.31
N ARG A 304 5.77 27.72 23.27
CA ARG A 304 6.14 27.65 24.69
C ARG A 304 6.17 26.19 25.16
N VAL A 305 7.07 25.89 26.08
CA VAL A 305 7.12 24.56 26.72
C VAL A 305 5.87 24.37 27.56
N VAL A 306 5.05 23.39 27.21
CA VAL A 306 3.87 22.97 27.99
C VAL A 306 4.30 21.99 29.07
N ARG A 307 5.15 21.03 28.72
CA ARG A 307 5.69 20.01 29.61
C ARG A 307 7.00 19.45 29.02
N SER A 308 7.90 19.01 29.89
CA SER A 308 9.10 18.26 29.52
C SER A 308 8.97 16.82 30.02
N ILE A 309 9.41 15.85 29.22
CA ILE A 309 9.41 14.41 29.50
C ILE A 309 10.74 13.80 29.08
N ARG A 310 11.16 12.65 29.62
CA ARG A 310 12.36 11.98 29.12
C ARG A 310 12.11 11.47 27.70
N ALA A 311 13.04 11.69 26.79
CA ALA A 311 12.90 11.22 25.41
C ALA A 311 12.76 9.69 25.35
N ARG A 312 13.51 8.96 26.20
CA ARG A 312 13.40 7.49 26.34
C ARG A 312 12.04 7.02 26.84
N ASP A 313 11.39 7.75 27.73
CA ASP A 313 10.06 7.38 28.20
C ASP A 313 9.05 7.48 27.06
N LEU A 314 9.10 8.55 26.25
CA LEU A 314 8.23 8.68 25.09
C LEU A 314 8.55 7.63 24.01
N TRP A 315 9.83 7.33 23.80
CA TRP A 315 10.29 6.26 22.91
C TRP A 315 9.72 4.90 23.31
N ARG A 316 9.81 4.58 24.60
CA ARG A 316 9.27 3.34 25.17
C ARG A 316 7.76 3.25 25.02
N GLN A 317 7.04 4.36 25.19
CA GLN A 317 5.59 4.41 24.96
C GLN A 317 5.24 4.08 23.51
N MET A 318 5.95 4.67 22.54
CA MET A 318 5.74 4.37 21.12
C MET A 318 5.96 2.88 20.84
N ALA A 319 7.10 2.32 21.25
CA ALA A 319 7.40 0.90 21.06
C ALA A 319 6.38 -0.02 21.75
N THR A 320 5.93 0.33 22.96
CA THR A 320 4.93 -0.46 23.70
C THR A 320 3.58 -0.45 22.99
N ALA A 321 3.11 0.71 22.51
CA ALA A 321 1.86 0.78 21.75
C ALA A 321 1.96 -0.02 20.44
N SER A 322 3.06 0.10 19.69
CA SER A 322 3.31 -0.69 18.48
C SER A 322 3.38 -2.20 18.77
N TRP A 323 3.93 -2.59 19.92
CA TRP A 323 3.96 -3.98 20.39
C TRP A 323 2.55 -4.53 20.68
N GLU A 324 1.70 -3.70 21.28
CA GLU A 324 0.34 -4.05 21.68
C GLU A 324 -0.64 -4.08 20.49
N CYS A 325 -0.48 -3.21 19.49
CA CYS A 325 -1.47 -3.05 18.42
C CYS A 325 -0.91 -2.62 17.04
N ALA A 326 0.39 -2.79 16.77
CA ALA A 326 1.05 -2.43 15.49
C ALA A 326 0.96 -0.94 15.08
N ASP A 327 0.51 -0.07 15.98
CA ASP A 327 0.41 1.38 15.79
C ASP A 327 0.91 2.10 17.06
N PRO A 328 1.53 3.27 16.94
CA PRO A 328 1.84 3.99 15.71
C PRO A 328 3.06 3.42 14.98
N GLY A 329 3.17 3.66 13.67
CA GLY A 329 4.43 3.60 12.94
C GLY A 329 5.28 4.86 13.17
N LEU A 330 6.46 4.94 12.54
CA LEU A 330 7.34 6.11 12.60
C LEU A 330 7.59 6.72 11.21
N GLN A 331 7.70 8.05 11.17
CA GLN A 331 8.19 8.81 10.02
C GLN A 331 9.38 9.67 10.43
N PHE A 332 10.50 9.56 9.72
CA PHE A 332 11.75 10.23 10.04
C PHE A 332 11.83 11.58 9.30
N ASP A 333 11.36 12.65 9.96
CA ASP A 333 11.14 13.97 9.36
C ASP A 333 12.40 14.56 8.71
N THR A 334 13.54 14.49 9.41
CA THR A 334 14.80 15.06 8.94
C THR A 334 15.30 14.31 7.70
N THR A 335 15.26 12.97 7.72
CA THR A 335 15.58 12.14 6.55
C THR A 335 14.64 12.41 5.38
N ILE A 336 13.33 12.46 5.60
CA ILE A 336 12.34 12.77 4.56
C ILE A 336 12.65 14.11 3.90
N ASN A 337 12.85 15.16 4.70
CA ASN A 337 13.11 16.50 4.18
C ASN A 337 14.53 16.65 3.61
N LYS A 338 15.52 15.84 4.00
CA LYS A 338 16.86 15.84 3.39
C LYS A 338 16.84 15.43 1.92
N TRP A 339 15.92 14.53 1.54
CA TRP A 339 15.74 14.02 0.18
C TRP A 339 14.59 14.74 -0.58
N HIS A 340 14.14 15.89 -0.08
CA HIS A 340 13.03 16.63 -0.66
C HIS A 340 13.46 17.41 -1.90
N THR A 341 12.73 17.24 -3.00
CA THR A 341 13.03 17.90 -4.27
C THR A 341 12.40 19.28 -4.41
N ALA A 342 11.38 19.61 -3.61
CA ALA A 342 10.58 20.83 -3.74
C ALA A 342 10.63 21.74 -2.49
N HIS A 343 11.82 21.91 -1.89
CA HIS A 343 12.01 22.70 -0.67
C HIS A 343 11.48 24.14 -0.75
N ALA A 344 11.56 24.81 -1.90
CA ALA A 344 11.09 26.18 -2.05
C ALA A 344 9.56 26.31 -1.96
N ALA A 345 8.82 25.21 -2.15
CA ALA A 345 7.36 25.18 -2.11
C ALA A 345 6.81 24.96 -0.70
N GLY A 346 7.59 24.34 0.18
CA GLY A 346 7.18 24.00 1.53
C GLY A 346 7.85 22.72 2.03
N ARG A 347 7.65 22.40 3.31
CA ARG A 347 8.10 21.13 3.90
C ARG A 347 7.17 19.99 3.51
N ILE A 348 7.71 18.78 3.47
CA ILE A 348 6.89 17.57 3.48
C ILE A 348 6.43 17.39 4.92
N ASN A 349 5.12 17.47 5.20
CA ASN A 349 4.58 17.32 6.56
C ASN A 349 3.97 15.94 6.80
N GLY A 350 3.63 15.20 5.76
CA GLY A 350 3.06 13.87 5.92
C GLY A 350 3.27 12.95 4.73
N SER A 351 2.52 11.87 4.73
CA SER A 351 2.51 10.83 3.71
C SER A 351 1.09 10.44 3.35
N ASN A 352 0.92 9.59 2.35
CA ASN A 352 -0.32 8.88 2.09
C ASN A 352 -0.53 7.69 3.09
N PRO A 353 -1.66 6.94 3.01
CA PRO A 353 -1.99 5.83 3.91
C PRO A 353 -0.93 4.76 4.16
N CYS A 354 -0.11 4.45 3.16
CA CYS A 354 0.87 3.36 3.22
C CYS A 354 2.32 3.86 3.36
N SER A 355 2.51 5.18 3.56
CA SER A 355 3.81 5.81 3.80
C SER A 355 4.83 5.70 2.65
N GLU A 356 4.43 5.35 1.43
CA GLU A 356 5.30 5.29 0.25
C GLU A 356 5.37 6.62 -0.52
N TYR A 357 4.30 7.43 -0.48
CA TYR A 357 4.25 8.74 -1.13
C TYR A 357 4.53 9.86 -0.12
N MET A 358 5.56 10.67 -0.40
CA MET A 358 6.06 11.74 0.47
C MET A 358 6.29 13.00 -0.37
N HIS A 359 5.40 13.98 -0.26
CA HIS A 359 5.53 15.27 -0.93
C HIS A 359 4.82 16.36 -0.13
N ILE A 360 4.80 17.60 -0.65
CA ILE A 360 4.10 18.71 0.00
C ILE A 360 2.60 18.41 0.15
N ASP A 361 1.96 19.09 1.10
CA ASP A 361 0.54 18.89 1.37
C ASP A 361 -0.35 19.32 0.19
N ASN A 362 -1.59 18.83 0.18
CA ASN A 362 -2.55 19.00 -0.91
C ASN A 362 -1.96 18.55 -2.24
N SER A 363 -1.43 17.34 -2.29
CA SER A 363 -0.80 16.77 -3.50
C SER A 363 -1.30 15.35 -3.74
N ALA A 364 -1.05 14.84 -4.95
CA ALA A 364 -1.45 13.49 -5.34
C ALA A 364 -0.34 12.77 -6.09
N CYS A 365 -0.39 11.43 -6.06
CA CYS A 365 0.54 10.58 -6.78
C CYS A 365 -0.20 9.47 -7.52
N ASN A 366 0.15 9.27 -8.79
CA ASN A 366 -0.24 8.10 -9.56
C ASN A 366 0.87 7.03 -9.46
N LEU A 367 0.47 5.78 -9.26
CA LEU A 367 1.43 4.70 -9.02
C LEU A 367 1.39 3.68 -10.15
N ALA A 368 2.52 3.04 -10.41
CA ALA A 368 2.61 1.86 -11.25
C ALA A 368 3.66 0.91 -10.67
N SER A 369 3.57 -0.37 -11.01
CA SER A 369 4.54 -1.36 -10.55
C SER A 369 4.92 -2.32 -11.66
N ILE A 370 6.22 -2.55 -11.82
CA ILE A 370 6.81 -3.50 -12.76
C ILE A 370 6.96 -4.87 -12.09
N ASN A 371 6.64 -5.95 -12.80
CA ASN A 371 6.83 -7.32 -12.33
C ASN A 371 8.26 -7.79 -12.65
N LEU A 372 9.16 -7.76 -11.67
CA LEU A 372 10.58 -8.07 -11.87
C LEU A 372 10.83 -9.46 -12.45
N LEU A 373 10.00 -10.44 -12.09
CA LEU A 373 10.20 -11.83 -12.52
C LEU A 373 9.97 -12.03 -14.03
N LYS A 374 9.28 -11.09 -14.71
CA LYS A 374 9.09 -11.13 -16.18
C LYS A 374 10.35 -10.80 -16.97
N TYR A 375 11.40 -10.35 -16.31
CA TYR A 375 12.69 -9.98 -16.91
C TYR A 375 13.79 -10.98 -16.58
N LEU A 376 13.49 -12.07 -15.85
CA LEU A 376 14.46 -13.13 -15.56
C LEU A 376 14.24 -14.30 -16.51
N ASP A 377 15.16 -14.51 -17.46
CA ASP A 377 15.09 -15.55 -18.48
C ASP A 377 15.34 -16.96 -17.90
N ASP A 378 15.18 -18.03 -18.68
CA ASP A 378 15.37 -19.40 -18.19
C ASP A 378 16.83 -19.76 -17.82
N ASN A 379 17.80 -18.90 -18.13
CA ASN A 379 19.21 -19.04 -17.76
C ASN A 379 19.59 -18.18 -16.54
N ASP A 380 18.59 -17.63 -15.85
CA ASP A 380 18.75 -16.72 -14.70
C ASP A 380 19.52 -15.43 -15.03
N HIS A 381 19.49 -15.01 -16.29
CA HIS A 381 19.96 -13.70 -16.74
C HIS A 381 18.81 -12.69 -16.67
N PHE A 382 19.09 -11.52 -16.07
CA PHE A 382 18.11 -10.44 -15.97
C PHE A 382 18.21 -9.52 -17.20
N ASP A 383 17.12 -9.39 -17.95
CA ASP A 383 17.02 -8.57 -19.16
C ASP A 383 16.91 -7.07 -18.79
N VAL A 384 18.07 -6.43 -18.71
CA VAL A 384 18.24 -5.01 -18.35
C VAL A 384 17.63 -4.08 -19.40
N GLU A 385 17.69 -4.44 -20.68
CA GLU A 385 17.16 -3.62 -21.77
C GLU A 385 15.64 -3.59 -21.74
N ALA A 386 15.00 -4.77 -21.64
CA ALA A 386 13.56 -4.87 -21.53
C ALA A 386 13.02 -4.17 -20.27
N TYR A 387 13.75 -4.28 -19.15
CA TYR A 387 13.39 -3.60 -17.91
C TYR A 387 13.44 -2.07 -18.08
N SER A 388 14.55 -1.55 -18.63
CA SER A 388 14.73 -0.12 -18.90
C SER A 388 13.68 0.44 -19.86
N HIS A 389 13.38 -0.30 -20.93
CA HIS A 389 12.32 0.07 -21.88
C HIS A 389 10.94 0.09 -21.23
N THR A 390 10.64 -0.86 -20.34
CA THR A 390 9.38 -0.85 -19.58
C THR A 390 9.30 0.37 -18.66
N ILE A 391 10.40 0.73 -18.00
CA ILE A 391 10.48 1.95 -17.18
C ILE A 391 10.13 3.17 -18.02
N GLU A 392 10.74 3.33 -19.19
CA GLU A 392 10.50 4.46 -20.09
C GLU A 392 9.02 4.58 -20.51
N VAL A 393 8.42 3.48 -20.99
CA VAL A 393 7.02 3.47 -21.46
C VAL A 393 6.05 3.71 -20.30
N MET A 394 6.22 3.01 -19.18
CA MET A 394 5.32 3.15 -18.02
C MET A 394 5.44 4.53 -17.37
N PHE A 395 6.65 5.06 -17.24
CA PHE A 395 6.89 6.39 -16.68
C PHE A 395 6.28 7.48 -17.56
N THR A 396 6.46 7.38 -18.90
CA THR A 396 5.83 8.30 -19.85
C THR A 396 4.30 8.23 -19.77
N ALA A 397 3.73 7.03 -19.65
CA ALA A 397 2.28 6.86 -19.49
C ALA A 397 1.77 7.51 -18.20
N GLN A 398 2.47 7.34 -17.07
CA GLN A 398 2.16 8.01 -15.82
C GLN A 398 2.24 9.54 -15.95
N GLU A 399 3.26 10.06 -16.64
CA GLU A 399 3.43 11.50 -16.85
C GLU A 399 2.30 12.12 -17.68
N ILE A 400 1.84 11.43 -18.73
CA ILE A 400 0.71 11.88 -19.56
C ILE A 400 -0.58 11.99 -18.74
N LEU A 401 -0.82 11.04 -17.82
CA LEU A 401 -2.01 11.03 -16.96
C LEU A 401 -2.12 12.30 -16.11
N VAL A 402 -1.01 12.84 -15.59
CA VAL A 402 -1.03 13.97 -14.63
C VAL A 402 -1.78 15.19 -15.18
N GLY A 403 -1.57 15.50 -16.46
CA GLY A 403 -2.14 16.70 -17.08
C GLY A 403 -3.65 16.62 -17.32
N ASN A 404 -4.15 15.42 -17.57
CA ASN A 404 -5.53 15.18 -18.02
C ASN A 404 -6.42 14.52 -16.95
N ALA A 405 -5.84 14.05 -15.85
CA ALA A 405 -6.58 13.44 -14.77
C ALA A 405 -7.46 14.45 -14.01
N ASP A 406 -8.60 13.96 -13.54
CA ASP A 406 -9.44 14.67 -12.59
C ASP A 406 -8.89 14.53 -11.16
N TYR A 407 -9.01 15.60 -10.39
CA TYR A 407 -8.57 15.66 -8.99
C TYR A 407 -9.74 16.03 -8.08
N PRO A 408 -9.77 15.52 -6.83
CA PRO A 408 -10.90 15.68 -5.93
C PRO A 408 -11.07 17.11 -5.40
N THR A 409 -10.01 17.91 -5.39
CA THR A 409 -10.04 19.32 -4.96
C THR A 409 -9.15 20.18 -5.88
N GLU A 410 -9.45 21.47 -5.94
CA GLU A 410 -8.67 22.44 -6.74
C GLU A 410 -7.23 22.55 -6.26
N LYS A 411 -7.00 22.66 -4.94
CA LYS A 411 -5.65 22.72 -4.36
C LYS A 411 -4.79 21.50 -4.74
N ILE A 412 -5.38 20.30 -4.70
CA ILE A 412 -4.70 19.09 -5.14
C ILE A 412 -4.39 19.15 -6.63
N ALA A 413 -5.35 19.62 -7.44
CA ALA A 413 -5.18 19.73 -8.89
C ALA A 413 -4.03 20.69 -9.25
N GLU A 414 -3.95 21.84 -8.57
CA GLU A 414 -2.90 22.84 -8.75
C GLU A 414 -1.52 22.26 -8.46
N ASN A 415 -1.33 21.70 -7.26
CA ASN A 415 -0.04 21.13 -6.85
C ASN A 415 0.37 19.92 -7.71
N SER A 416 -0.59 19.05 -8.07
CA SER A 416 -0.30 17.88 -8.90
C SER A 416 0.16 18.29 -10.31
N ARG A 417 -0.41 19.37 -10.87
CA ARG A 417 0.03 19.92 -12.17
C ARG A 417 1.36 20.68 -12.06
N LEU A 418 1.57 21.38 -10.95
CA LEU A 418 2.77 22.18 -10.69
C LEU A 418 4.01 21.30 -10.53
N PHE A 419 3.89 20.16 -9.85
CA PHE A 419 5.01 19.31 -9.42
C PHE A 419 5.06 17.92 -10.07
N ARG A 420 3.93 17.46 -10.64
CA ARG A 420 3.87 16.26 -11.50
C ARG A 420 4.45 15.01 -10.84
N GLN A 421 4.02 14.73 -9.61
CA GLN A 421 4.53 13.64 -8.78
C GLN A 421 4.08 12.28 -9.30
N LEU A 422 5.04 11.39 -9.55
CA LEU A 422 4.80 10.00 -9.95
C LEU A 422 5.39 9.03 -8.91
N GLY A 423 4.91 7.80 -8.93
CA GLY A 423 5.43 6.71 -8.10
C GLY A 423 5.55 5.42 -8.89
N LEU A 424 6.58 5.30 -9.72
CA LEU A 424 6.97 4.04 -10.32
C LEU A 424 7.68 3.16 -9.28
N GLY A 425 7.24 1.91 -9.17
CA GLY A 425 7.84 0.90 -8.31
C GLY A 425 7.91 -0.45 -9.01
N TYR A 426 8.08 -1.49 -8.20
CA TYR A 426 8.06 -2.87 -8.68
C TYR A 426 7.35 -3.80 -7.69
N ALA A 427 7.07 -5.02 -8.13
CA ALA A 427 6.68 -6.16 -7.31
C ALA A 427 7.62 -7.34 -7.61
N ASN A 428 7.44 -8.44 -6.89
CA ASN A 428 8.19 -9.69 -7.09
C ASN A 428 9.68 -9.65 -6.70
N LEU A 429 10.13 -8.73 -5.83
CA LEU A 429 11.54 -8.75 -5.39
C LEU A 429 11.90 -10.04 -4.65
N GLY A 430 11.06 -10.48 -3.68
CA GLY A 430 11.31 -11.72 -2.96
C GLY A 430 11.31 -12.95 -3.86
N ALA A 431 10.39 -12.99 -4.82
CA ALA A 431 10.34 -14.04 -5.83
C ALA A 431 11.58 -14.03 -6.74
N LEU A 432 12.04 -12.86 -7.18
CA LEU A 432 13.26 -12.74 -7.98
C LEU A 432 14.49 -13.29 -7.24
N LEU A 433 14.70 -12.87 -5.99
CA LEU A 433 15.82 -13.34 -5.18
C LEU A 433 15.75 -14.85 -4.93
N MET A 434 14.56 -15.36 -4.63
CA MET A 434 14.33 -16.81 -4.47
C MET A 434 14.64 -17.56 -5.78
N ALA A 435 14.18 -17.06 -6.94
CA ALA A 435 14.44 -17.67 -8.24
C ALA A 435 15.94 -17.77 -8.54
N LEU A 436 16.71 -16.74 -8.15
CA LEU A 436 18.17 -16.70 -8.26
C LEU A 436 18.88 -17.59 -7.21
N GLY A 437 18.16 -18.30 -6.36
CA GLY A 437 18.73 -19.14 -5.30
C GLY A 437 19.31 -18.33 -4.14
N MET A 438 18.95 -17.04 -3.99
CA MET A 438 19.49 -16.15 -2.98
C MET A 438 18.51 -15.96 -1.79
N PRO A 439 18.99 -16.06 -0.55
CA PRO A 439 18.19 -15.67 0.62
C PRO A 439 17.83 -14.19 0.56
N TYR A 440 16.57 -13.88 0.87
CA TYR A 440 16.09 -12.49 0.92
C TYR A 440 16.92 -11.64 1.89
N ASP A 441 17.17 -12.15 3.11
CA ASP A 441 18.07 -11.53 4.07
C ASP A 441 19.52 -11.99 3.85
N SER A 442 20.14 -11.45 2.80
CA SER A 442 21.56 -11.64 2.51
C SER A 442 22.18 -10.35 2.01
N THR A 443 23.52 -10.24 2.10
CA THR A 443 24.25 -9.11 1.50
C THR A 443 24.05 -9.07 -0.02
N GLY A 444 24.09 -10.22 -0.69
CA GLY A 444 23.85 -10.31 -2.14
C GLY A 444 22.41 -9.95 -2.53
N GLY A 445 21.41 -10.41 -1.77
CA GLY A 445 20.01 -10.03 -2.00
C GLY A 445 19.79 -8.52 -1.85
N ARG A 446 20.45 -7.89 -0.87
CA ARG A 446 20.44 -6.43 -0.68
C ARG A 446 21.12 -5.69 -1.83
N ALA A 447 22.25 -6.19 -2.33
CA ALA A 447 22.96 -5.60 -3.48
C ALA A 447 22.11 -5.63 -4.76
N TRP A 448 21.46 -6.76 -5.03
CA TRP A 448 20.52 -6.90 -6.17
C TRP A 448 19.34 -5.95 -6.04
N ALA A 449 18.71 -5.88 -4.87
CA ALA A 449 17.60 -4.96 -4.62
C ALA A 449 18.02 -3.50 -4.81
N ALA A 450 19.20 -3.12 -4.31
CA ALA A 450 19.77 -1.78 -4.48
C ALA A 450 20.00 -1.45 -5.96
N ALA A 451 20.66 -2.34 -6.72
CA ALA A 451 20.96 -2.13 -8.13
C ALA A 451 19.69 -2.01 -9.00
N LEU A 452 18.70 -2.88 -8.79
CA LEU A 452 17.41 -2.82 -9.49
C LEU A 452 16.66 -1.51 -9.21
N THR A 453 16.60 -1.12 -7.93
CA THR A 453 15.93 0.13 -7.51
C THR A 453 16.67 1.35 -8.06
N SER A 454 18.00 1.31 -8.05
CA SER A 454 18.86 2.35 -8.60
C SER A 454 18.64 2.54 -10.10
N LEU A 455 18.68 1.46 -10.89
CA LEU A 455 18.37 1.52 -12.32
C LEU A 455 16.96 2.07 -12.55
N MET A 456 15.96 1.57 -11.83
CA MET A 456 14.57 2.01 -11.99
C MET A 456 14.42 3.53 -11.84
N THR A 457 14.91 4.07 -10.73
CA THR A 457 14.75 5.51 -10.45
C THR A 457 15.66 6.36 -11.30
N GLY A 458 16.92 5.95 -11.51
CA GLY A 458 17.84 6.67 -12.38
C GLY A 458 17.31 6.77 -13.80
N HIS A 459 16.80 5.66 -14.34
CA HIS A 459 16.25 5.60 -15.69
C HIS A 459 14.92 6.37 -15.81
N ALA A 460 14.09 6.36 -14.76
CA ALA A 460 12.89 7.18 -14.69
C ALA A 460 13.23 8.68 -14.73
N TYR A 461 14.24 9.14 -13.97
CA TYR A 461 14.66 10.55 -14.02
C TYR A 461 15.37 10.92 -15.32
N ALA A 462 16.15 10.02 -15.92
CA ALA A 462 16.70 10.23 -17.27
C ALA A 462 15.58 10.38 -18.30
N THR A 463 14.53 9.56 -18.23
CA THR A 463 13.32 9.69 -19.06
C THR A 463 12.60 11.01 -18.78
N SER A 464 12.53 11.43 -17.51
CA SER A 464 11.94 12.72 -17.11
C SER A 464 12.71 13.91 -17.68
N ALA A 465 14.05 13.87 -17.67
CA ALA A 465 14.89 14.91 -18.26
C ALA A 465 14.77 14.96 -19.79
N ARG A 466 14.77 13.80 -20.47
CA ARG A 466 14.47 13.71 -21.91
C ARG A 466 13.10 14.30 -22.24
N THR A 467 12.08 13.95 -21.46
CA THR A 467 10.73 14.51 -21.62
C THR A 467 10.71 16.02 -21.41
N ALA A 468 11.47 16.54 -20.45
CA ALA A 468 11.61 17.98 -20.20
C ALA A 468 12.28 18.72 -21.37
N SER A 469 13.23 18.11 -22.07
CA SER A 469 13.85 18.73 -23.25
C SER A 469 12.84 19.06 -24.37
N ARG A 470 11.72 18.31 -24.43
CA ARG A 470 10.61 18.54 -25.35
C ARG A 470 9.48 19.36 -24.74
N MET A 471 9.04 18.98 -23.53
CA MET A 471 7.81 19.48 -22.90
C MET A 471 8.04 20.65 -21.94
N GLY A 472 9.30 21.00 -21.70
CA GLY A 472 9.74 21.83 -20.58
C GLY A 472 9.72 21.06 -19.25
N PRO A 473 10.52 21.50 -18.26
CA PRO A 473 10.48 20.93 -16.91
C PRO A 473 9.12 21.17 -16.23
N PHE A 474 8.89 20.53 -15.08
CA PHE A 474 7.68 20.86 -14.29
C PHE A 474 7.66 22.34 -13.91
N ALA A 475 6.48 22.93 -13.79
CA ALA A 475 6.35 24.37 -13.61
C ALA A 475 7.00 24.89 -12.31
N GLY A 476 7.05 24.06 -11.26
CA GLY A 476 7.76 24.37 -10.01
C GLY A 476 9.30 24.22 -10.07
N TYR A 477 9.89 23.80 -11.19
CA TYR A 477 11.31 23.44 -11.28
C TYR A 477 12.22 24.64 -11.07
N SER A 478 11.98 25.78 -11.72
CA SER A 478 12.87 26.94 -11.62
C SER A 478 13.06 27.43 -10.18
N ALA A 479 12.00 27.42 -9.37
CA ALA A 479 12.10 27.76 -7.94
C ALA A 479 12.85 26.69 -7.11
N ASN A 480 12.91 25.46 -7.61
CA ASN A 480 13.46 24.30 -6.91
C ASN A 480 14.72 23.69 -7.57
N GLU A 481 15.26 24.33 -8.60
CA GLU A 481 16.32 23.79 -9.46
C GLU A 481 17.52 23.30 -8.66
N ARG A 482 18.01 24.14 -7.74
CA ARG A 482 19.12 23.81 -6.83
C ARG A 482 18.82 22.57 -6.00
N TYR A 483 17.60 22.44 -5.46
CA TYR A 483 17.21 21.34 -4.59
C TYR A 483 17.02 20.05 -5.37
N MET A 484 16.28 20.13 -6.49
CA MET A 484 16.06 18.99 -7.39
C MET A 484 17.38 18.41 -7.88
N ASN A 485 18.27 19.24 -8.45
CA ASN A 485 19.54 18.78 -8.98
C ASN A 485 20.48 18.26 -7.88
N ASN A 486 20.38 18.80 -6.66
CA ASN A 486 21.12 18.25 -5.52
C ASN A 486 20.65 16.84 -5.14
N VAL A 487 19.34 16.62 -5.07
CA VAL A 487 18.78 15.29 -4.77
C VAL A 487 19.15 14.27 -5.85
N LEU A 488 19.13 14.65 -7.14
CA LEU A 488 19.59 13.77 -8.22
C LEU A 488 21.07 13.37 -8.05
N ARG A 489 21.94 14.32 -7.68
CA ARG A 489 23.36 14.01 -7.38
C ARG A 489 23.50 13.11 -6.16
N MET A 490 22.72 13.32 -5.11
CA MET A 490 22.73 12.44 -3.93
C MET A 490 22.35 11.00 -4.28
N HIS A 491 21.34 10.79 -5.13
CA HIS A 491 20.98 9.45 -5.61
C HIS A 491 22.09 8.81 -6.46
N ARG A 492 22.67 9.57 -7.40
CA ARG A 492 23.82 9.11 -8.22
C ARG A 492 25.02 8.75 -7.35
N ASP A 493 25.31 9.54 -6.33
CA ASP A 493 26.47 9.31 -5.47
C ASP A 493 26.23 8.08 -4.56
N ALA A 494 25.00 7.89 -4.06
CA ALA A 494 24.61 6.65 -3.38
C ALA A 494 24.74 5.39 -4.27
N ASN A 495 24.55 5.51 -5.59
CA ASN A 495 24.70 4.38 -6.52
C ASN A 495 26.15 3.85 -6.55
N LYS A 496 27.13 4.72 -6.28
CA LYS A 496 28.55 4.33 -6.22
C LYS A 496 28.92 3.64 -4.91
N GLU A 497 28.04 3.70 -3.91
CA GLU A 497 28.24 3.18 -2.56
C GLU A 497 27.46 1.87 -2.32
N ILE A 498 26.94 1.23 -3.37
CA ILE A 498 26.25 -0.06 -3.21
C ILE A 498 27.26 -1.14 -2.78
N ASP A 499 27.05 -1.67 -1.58
CA ASP A 499 27.86 -2.75 -1.01
C ASP A 499 27.64 -4.08 -1.74
N ASN A 500 28.70 -4.89 -1.88
CA ASN A 500 28.68 -6.22 -2.50
C ASN A 500 28.13 -6.23 -3.95
N ILE A 501 28.37 -5.14 -4.69
CA ILE A 501 27.89 -4.99 -6.07
C ILE A 501 28.46 -6.05 -7.02
N ASP A 502 29.57 -6.70 -6.65
CA ASP A 502 30.25 -7.76 -7.39
C ASP A 502 29.41 -9.04 -7.57
N VAL A 503 28.38 -9.24 -6.74
CA VAL A 503 27.43 -10.36 -6.89
C VAL A 503 26.27 -10.04 -7.84
N VAL A 504 26.18 -8.81 -8.34
CA VAL A 504 25.16 -8.34 -9.27
C VAL A 504 25.66 -8.45 -10.70
N GLN A 505 24.74 -8.72 -11.63
CA GLN A 505 25.03 -8.74 -13.06
C GLN A 505 25.65 -7.41 -13.53
N GLN A 506 26.78 -7.45 -14.24
CA GLN A 506 27.56 -6.25 -14.54
C GLN A 506 26.82 -5.22 -15.40
N ASP A 507 26.10 -5.66 -16.43
CA ASP A 507 25.30 -4.78 -17.29
C ASP A 507 24.16 -4.06 -16.54
N LEU A 508 23.59 -4.66 -15.47
CA LEU A 508 22.62 -4.03 -14.60
C LEU A 508 23.26 -2.88 -13.80
N VAL A 509 24.47 -3.10 -13.28
CA VAL A 509 25.26 -2.10 -12.55
C VAL A 509 25.66 -0.94 -13.49
N ASP A 510 26.12 -1.29 -14.69
CA ASP A 510 26.53 -0.32 -15.71
C ASP A 510 25.32 0.52 -16.17
N ALA A 511 24.17 -0.11 -16.40
CA ALA A 511 22.95 0.58 -16.80
C ALA A 511 22.43 1.52 -15.70
N ALA A 512 22.50 1.12 -14.42
CA ALA A 512 22.13 1.96 -13.29
C ALA A 512 23.01 3.22 -13.23
N THR A 513 24.33 3.03 -13.37
CA THR A 513 25.32 4.11 -13.36
C THR A 513 25.10 5.07 -14.53
N ALA A 514 24.99 4.54 -15.76
CA ALA A 514 24.73 5.33 -16.96
C ALA A 514 23.41 6.10 -16.88
N SER A 515 22.37 5.50 -16.30
CA SER A 515 21.08 6.16 -16.13
C SER A 515 21.14 7.32 -15.14
N TRP A 516 21.87 7.20 -14.04
CA TRP A 516 22.07 8.32 -13.11
C TRP A 516 22.94 9.43 -13.67
N ASP A 517 24.00 9.08 -14.39
CA ASP A 517 24.85 10.07 -15.07
C ASP A 517 24.04 10.86 -16.12
N ALA A 518 23.17 10.18 -16.86
CA ALA A 518 22.23 10.82 -17.78
C ALA A 518 21.20 11.68 -17.04
N ALA A 519 20.58 11.17 -15.97
CA ALA A 519 19.60 11.92 -15.18
C ALA A 519 20.16 13.22 -14.60
N VAL A 520 21.40 13.21 -14.10
CA VAL A 520 22.06 14.41 -13.58
C VAL A 520 22.45 15.34 -14.71
N ARG A 521 23.16 14.85 -15.74
CA ARG A 521 23.64 15.68 -16.86
C ARG A 521 22.48 16.35 -17.59
N ASP A 522 21.51 15.56 -18.03
CA ASP A 522 20.38 16.04 -18.83
C ASP A 522 19.39 16.83 -17.93
N GLY A 523 19.29 16.47 -16.64
CA GLY A 523 18.51 17.22 -15.67
C GLY A 523 19.08 18.61 -15.35
N GLU A 524 20.40 18.78 -15.40
CA GLU A 524 21.06 20.10 -15.29
C GLU A 524 20.92 20.92 -16.58
N GLU A 525 20.88 20.27 -17.75
CA GLU A 525 20.76 20.95 -19.05
C GLU A 525 19.32 21.39 -19.37
N PHE A 526 18.35 20.49 -19.19
CA PHE A 526 16.95 20.69 -19.63
C PHE A 526 15.97 20.85 -18.48
N GLY A 527 16.41 20.60 -17.24
CA GLY A 527 15.52 20.35 -16.11
C GLY A 527 14.88 18.96 -16.18
N VAL A 528 13.96 18.69 -15.25
CA VAL A 528 13.21 17.43 -15.21
C VAL A 528 11.72 17.70 -15.25
N ARG A 529 10.97 16.74 -15.78
CA ARG A 529 9.52 16.85 -15.95
C ARG A 529 8.74 16.50 -14.68
N ASN A 530 9.35 15.80 -13.73
CA ASN A 530 8.69 15.25 -12.55
C ASN A 530 9.52 15.53 -11.29
N SER A 531 8.88 16.08 -10.24
CA SER A 531 9.57 16.34 -8.97
C SER A 531 9.76 15.08 -8.11
N GLN A 532 8.94 14.05 -8.29
CA GLN A 532 9.08 12.72 -7.68
C GLN A 532 8.83 11.67 -8.76
N ALA A 533 9.65 10.63 -8.81
CA ALA A 533 9.60 9.62 -9.85
C ALA A 533 9.17 8.22 -9.36
N SER A 534 9.59 7.83 -8.16
CA SER A 534 9.58 6.44 -7.70
C SER A 534 9.21 6.26 -6.24
N VAL A 535 8.49 5.16 -5.95
CA VAL A 535 8.11 4.69 -4.60
C VAL A 535 8.04 3.17 -4.62
N LEU A 536 8.08 2.50 -3.46
CA LEU A 536 7.73 1.08 -3.35
C LEU A 536 6.38 0.93 -2.66
N ALA A 537 5.34 0.72 -3.46
CA ALA A 537 3.97 0.54 -3.00
C ALA A 537 3.72 -0.91 -2.52
N PRO A 538 2.67 -1.17 -1.72
CA PRO A 538 2.39 -2.53 -1.25
C PRO A 538 1.84 -3.46 -2.34
N THR A 539 1.36 -2.94 -3.47
CA THR A 539 0.86 -3.71 -4.64
C THR A 539 -0.23 -4.76 -4.36
N GLY A 540 -0.91 -4.76 -3.21
CA GLY A 540 -1.71 -5.90 -2.74
C GLY A 540 -2.91 -6.36 -3.61
N THR A 541 -3.39 -5.56 -4.56
CA THR A 541 -4.38 -6.00 -5.57
C THR A 541 -3.74 -6.17 -6.95
N ILE A 542 -2.90 -5.23 -7.38
CA ILE A 542 -2.29 -5.27 -8.72
C ILE A 542 -1.22 -6.36 -8.84
N GLY A 543 -0.56 -6.73 -7.74
CA GLY A 543 0.34 -7.90 -7.71
C GLY A 543 -0.42 -9.19 -8.01
N LEU A 544 -1.65 -9.33 -7.50
CA LEU A 544 -2.49 -10.47 -7.85
C LEU A 544 -3.01 -10.43 -9.29
N MET A 545 -3.17 -9.24 -9.87
CA MET A 545 -3.50 -9.08 -11.30
C MET A 545 -2.31 -9.43 -12.21
N MET A 546 -1.08 -9.24 -11.73
CA MET A 546 0.14 -9.55 -12.47
C MET A 546 0.67 -10.96 -12.21
N ASP A 547 -0.07 -11.79 -11.46
CA ASP A 547 0.38 -13.11 -10.98
C ASP A 547 1.72 -13.05 -10.24
N CYS A 548 1.92 -12.04 -9.40
CA CYS A 548 3.09 -11.93 -8.54
C CYS A 548 3.01 -12.92 -7.36
N ASP A 549 4.08 -13.67 -7.12
CA ASP A 549 4.25 -14.53 -5.94
C ASP A 549 4.50 -13.68 -4.67
N THR A 550 5.23 -12.58 -4.82
CA THR A 550 5.57 -11.63 -3.75
C THR A 550 5.21 -10.19 -4.13
N THR A 551 4.78 -9.40 -3.15
CA THR A 551 4.22 -8.06 -3.39
C THR A 551 5.22 -6.96 -3.08
N GLY A 552 5.37 -5.99 -3.97
CA GLY A 552 6.26 -4.86 -3.73
C GLY A 552 7.71 -5.31 -3.48
N ILE A 553 8.28 -4.77 -2.39
CA ILE A 553 9.56 -5.18 -1.82
C ILE A 553 9.45 -6.43 -0.94
N GLU A 554 8.25 -6.87 -0.55
CA GLU A 554 8.06 -7.93 0.46
C GLU A 554 8.70 -9.27 0.04
N PRO A 555 9.27 -10.05 0.99
CA PRO A 555 9.51 -11.46 0.76
C PRO A 555 8.16 -12.18 0.68
N ASP A 556 8.20 -13.49 0.43
CA ASP A 556 6.98 -14.26 0.50
C ASP A 556 6.43 -14.25 1.93
N LEU A 557 5.11 -14.08 2.09
CA LEU A 557 4.45 -14.17 3.39
C LEU A 557 4.51 -15.61 3.93
N GLY A 558 4.43 -16.59 3.03
CA GLY A 558 4.49 -18.01 3.30
C GLY A 558 4.37 -18.79 1.99
N LEU A 559 5.00 -19.96 1.89
CA LEU A 559 5.02 -20.74 0.64
C LEU A 559 3.62 -21.22 0.20
N VAL A 560 2.71 -21.42 1.16
CA VAL A 560 1.29 -21.69 0.92
C VAL A 560 0.44 -20.72 1.74
N LYS A 561 -0.39 -19.92 1.05
CA LYS A 561 -1.17 -18.81 1.63
C LYS A 561 -2.67 -19.02 1.46
N PHE A 562 -3.45 -18.61 2.46
CA PHE A 562 -4.91 -18.49 2.37
C PHE A 562 -5.32 -17.02 2.45
N LYS A 563 -6.03 -16.53 1.43
CA LYS A 563 -6.52 -15.14 1.39
C LYS A 563 -8.04 -15.10 1.46
N LYS A 564 -8.58 -14.39 2.47
CA LYS A 564 -10.00 -14.03 2.57
C LYS A 564 -10.27 -12.80 1.69
N LEU A 565 -11.25 -12.88 0.80
CA LEU A 565 -11.61 -11.78 -0.12
C LEU A 565 -12.67 -10.86 0.51
N VAL A 566 -12.53 -9.55 0.28
CA VAL A 566 -13.53 -8.55 0.69
C VAL A 566 -14.81 -8.76 -0.12
N GLY A 567 -15.91 -9.08 0.56
CA GLY A 567 -17.18 -9.49 -0.07
C GLY A 567 -17.48 -10.99 -0.01
N GLY A 568 -16.61 -11.79 0.63
CA GLY A 568 -16.78 -13.23 0.80
C GLY A 568 -15.87 -14.06 -0.14
N GLY A 569 -15.58 -15.30 0.26
CA GLY A 569 -14.68 -16.23 -0.47
C GLY A 569 -13.26 -16.32 0.10
N ASN A 570 -12.62 -17.47 -0.07
CA ASN A 570 -11.20 -17.71 0.25
C ASN A 570 -10.46 -18.26 -0.98
N MET A 571 -9.18 -17.95 -1.11
CA MET A 571 -8.31 -18.42 -2.18
C MET A 571 -7.01 -18.97 -1.61
N THR A 572 -6.57 -20.13 -2.12
CA THR A 572 -5.25 -20.70 -1.82
C THR A 572 -4.26 -20.21 -2.89
N ILE A 573 -3.10 -19.72 -2.45
CA ILE A 573 -2.00 -19.29 -3.33
C ILE A 573 -0.76 -20.10 -2.95
N VAL A 574 -0.26 -20.90 -3.88
CA VAL A 574 1.00 -21.64 -3.74
C VAL A 574 2.07 -20.88 -4.51
N ASN A 575 3.23 -20.65 -3.89
CA ASN A 575 4.37 -19.98 -4.52
C ASN A 575 4.85 -20.78 -5.75
N GLN A 576 4.85 -20.15 -6.92
CA GLN A 576 5.23 -20.78 -8.19
C GLN A 576 6.73 -20.70 -8.48
N THR A 577 7.49 -19.94 -7.68
CA THR A 577 8.93 -19.75 -7.82
C THR A 577 9.74 -20.91 -7.23
N VAL A 578 9.22 -21.65 -6.25
CA VAL A 578 9.93 -22.74 -5.57
C VAL A 578 10.59 -23.76 -6.52
N PRO A 579 9.89 -24.31 -7.55
CA PRO A 579 10.51 -25.28 -8.45
C PRO A 579 11.69 -24.71 -9.22
N ARG A 580 11.63 -23.43 -9.61
CA ARG A 580 12.71 -22.73 -10.31
C ARG A 580 13.92 -22.54 -9.40
N ALA A 581 13.69 -22.05 -8.17
CA ALA A 581 14.72 -21.88 -7.17
C ALA A 581 15.47 -23.20 -6.88
N LEU A 582 14.74 -24.32 -6.74
CA LEU A 582 15.35 -25.62 -6.52
C LEU A 582 16.24 -26.06 -7.72
N LYS A 583 15.81 -25.83 -8.96
CA LYS A 583 16.67 -26.12 -10.12
C LYS A 583 17.95 -25.30 -10.08
N GLN A 584 17.85 -24.01 -9.74
CA GLN A 584 19.00 -23.12 -9.64
C GLN A 584 19.97 -23.53 -8.52
N LEU A 585 19.45 -24.10 -7.43
CA LEU A 585 20.23 -24.67 -6.34
C LEU A 585 20.82 -26.07 -6.65
N GLY A 586 20.66 -26.56 -7.89
CA GLY A 586 21.24 -27.81 -8.38
C GLY A 586 20.43 -29.07 -8.10
N TYR A 587 19.14 -28.96 -7.79
CA TYR A 587 18.26 -30.12 -7.62
C TYR A 587 17.74 -30.65 -8.97
N GLU A 588 17.67 -31.97 -9.10
CA GLU A 588 17.14 -32.64 -10.29
C GLU A 588 15.61 -32.78 -10.25
N GLY A 589 14.96 -32.92 -11.41
CA GLY A 589 13.50 -32.99 -11.57
C GLY A 589 12.77 -33.89 -10.56
N PRO A 590 13.15 -35.17 -10.38
CA PRO A 590 12.48 -36.05 -9.41
C PRO A 590 12.63 -35.61 -7.95
N VAL A 591 13.71 -34.90 -7.60
CA VAL A 591 13.92 -34.37 -6.25
C VAL A 591 13.09 -33.11 -6.06
N VAL A 592 13.06 -32.23 -7.07
CA VAL A 592 12.21 -31.03 -7.10
C VAL A 592 10.74 -31.40 -6.89
N GLU A 593 10.23 -32.39 -7.64
CA GLU A 593 8.84 -32.86 -7.52
C GLU A 593 8.51 -33.36 -6.11
N ARG A 594 9.43 -34.09 -5.45
CA ARG A 594 9.24 -34.55 -4.07
C ARG A 594 9.22 -33.40 -3.07
N ILE A 595 10.11 -32.41 -3.21
CA ILE A 595 10.13 -31.24 -2.32
C ILE A 595 8.85 -30.41 -2.51
N VAL A 596 8.40 -30.19 -3.75
CA VAL A 596 7.15 -29.47 -4.03
C VAL A 596 5.95 -30.22 -3.46
N ALA A 597 5.87 -31.53 -3.66
CA ALA A 597 4.81 -32.36 -3.07
C ALA A 597 4.83 -32.31 -1.53
N TYR A 598 6.02 -32.29 -0.91
CA TYR A 598 6.17 -32.11 0.53
C TYR A 598 5.60 -30.78 1.00
N ILE A 599 5.88 -29.67 0.29
CA ILE A 599 5.34 -28.34 0.63
C ILE A 599 3.82 -28.33 0.47
N ASP A 600 3.29 -28.93 -0.60
CA ASP A 600 1.85 -29.02 -0.81
C ASP A 600 1.15 -29.84 0.28
N GLU A 601 1.78 -30.89 0.80
CA GLU A 601 1.20 -31.73 1.85
C GLU A 601 1.39 -31.11 3.25
N GLN A 602 2.62 -30.76 3.62
CA GLN A 602 2.98 -30.32 4.96
C GLN A 602 2.78 -28.81 5.17
N LYS A 603 2.53 -28.06 4.10
CA LYS A 603 2.39 -26.58 4.09
C LYS A 603 3.64 -25.84 4.57
N THR A 604 4.77 -26.53 4.59
CA THR A 604 6.09 -26.02 4.94
C THR A 604 7.16 -26.77 4.16
N ILE A 605 8.32 -26.13 3.99
CA ILE A 605 9.52 -26.76 3.46
C ILE A 605 10.44 -27.29 4.58
N VAL A 606 10.24 -26.84 5.82
CA VAL A 606 11.07 -27.23 6.97
C VAL A 606 10.91 -28.73 7.22
N GLY A 607 12.05 -29.43 7.35
CA GLY A 607 12.06 -30.88 7.58
C GLY A 607 11.87 -31.73 6.32
N SER A 608 11.85 -31.12 5.12
CA SER A 608 11.90 -31.88 3.87
C SER A 608 13.19 -32.73 3.83
N PRO A 609 13.11 -34.06 3.66
CA PRO A 609 14.28 -34.95 3.72
C PRO A 609 15.23 -34.77 2.53
N ASP A 610 14.72 -34.19 1.44
CA ASP A 610 15.44 -33.98 0.19
C ASP A 610 16.12 -32.59 0.12
N LEU A 611 15.76 -31.66 1.01
CA LEU A 611 16.35 -30.32 1.04
C LEU A 611 17.65 -30.31 1.86
N LYS A 612 18.69 -29.66 1.34
CA LYS A 612 19.94 -29.43 2.07
C LYS A 612 19.74 -28.28 3.03
N ALA A 613 20.23 -28.42 4.26
CA ALA A 613 20.06 -27.41 5.31
C ALA A 613 20.58 -26.02 4.91
N GLU A 614 21.68 -25.97 4.14
CA GLU A 614 22.28 -24.72 3.65
C GLU A 614 21.37 -23.92 2.68
N HIS A 615 20.41 -24.57 2.05
CA HIS A 615 19.48 -23.95 1.10
C HIS A 615 18.19 -23.44 1.77
N LEU A 616 17.93 -23.83 3.02
CA LEU A 616 16.72 -23.43 3.75
C LEU A 616 16.50 -21.90 3.82
N PRO A 617 17.54 -21.05 3.99
CA PRO A 617 17.36 -19.60 4.03
C PRO A 617 16.82 -18.98 2.73
N VAL A 618 16.96 -19.65 1.57
CA VAL A 618 16.40 -19.17 0.29
C VAL A 618 14.87 -19.15 0.31
N PHE A 619 14.28 -20.05 1.08
CA PHE A 619 12.82 -20.22 1.20
C PHE A 619 12.25 -19.57 2.47
N ALA A 620 13.03 -18.73 3.14
CA ALA A 620 12.57 -18.02 4.32
C ALA A 620 11.49 -16.99 3.95
N CYS A 621 10.45 -16.91 4.77
CA CYS A 621 9.25 -16.10 4.56
C CYS A 621 9.10 -15.03 5.65
N SER A 622 8.20 -14.05 5.46
CA SER A 622 7.89 -13.03 6.49
C SER A 622 7.24 -13.62 7.75
N MET A 623 6.51 -14.73 7.59
CA MET A 623 5.73 -15.41 8.64
C MET A 623 5.87 -16.93 8.47
N GLY A 624 5.51 -17.70 9.50
CA GLY A 624 5.53 -19.16 9.46
C GLY A 624 6.61 -19.78 10.33
N ASP A 625 7.11 -20.94 9.94
CA ASP A 625 8.11 -21.73 10.66
C ASP A 625 9.55 -21.55 10.16
N ASN A 626 9.73 -21.02 8.94
CA ASN A 626 11.01 -20.56 8.39
C ASN A 626 10.98 -19.05 8.18
N THR A 627 11.11 -18.27 9.26
CA THR A 627 10.95 -16.81 9.22
C THR A 627 12.25 -16.07 8.98
N ILE A 628 12.16 -15.00 8.20
CA ILE A 628 13.22 -14.01 8.07
C ILE A 628 13.31 -13.23 9.38
N HIS A 629 14.52 -13.00 9.88
CA HIS A 629 14.72 -12.15 11.05
C HIS A 629 14.23 -10.73 10.76
N TYR A 630 13.56 -10.08 11.71
CA TYR A 630 12.94 -8.77 11.51
C TYR A 630 13.95 -7.67 11.09
N GLU A 631 15.22 -7.78 11.50
CA GLU A 631 16.27 -6.88 11.00
C GLU A 631 16.53 -7.05 9.50
N GLY A 632 16.39 -8.25 8.96
CA GLY A 632 16.54 -8.53 7.54
C GLY A 632 15.57 -7.72 6.69
N HIS A 633 14.32 -7.55 7.17
CA HIS A 633 13.32 -6.69 6.55
C HIS A 633 13.79 -5.22 6.51
N VAL A 634 14.25 -4.70 7.64
CA VAL A 634 14.67 -3.29 7.78
C VAL A 634 15.96 -3.01 7.01
N ARG A 635 16.92 -3.93 7.03
CA ARG A 635 18.15 -3.81 6.24
C ARG A 635 17.89 -3.86 4.72
N MET A 636 16.90 -4.64 4.27
CA MET A 636 16.44 -4.60 2.87
C MET A 636 15.82 -3.25 2.50
N MET A 637 15.03 -2.65 3.40
CA MET A 637 14.52 -1.29 3.19
C MET A 637 15.67 -0.28 3.13
N GLY A 638 16.63 -0.37 4.05
CA GLY A 638 17.82 0.50 4.06
C GLY A 638 18.65 0.41 2.78
N ALA A 639 18.77 -0.79 2.19
CA ALA A 639 19.50 -0.98 0.93
C ALA A 639 18.84 -0.31 -0.29
N THR A 640 17.50 -0.17 -0.28
CA THR A 640 16.75 0.36 -1.43
C THR A 640 16.32 1.82 -1.27
N GLN A 641 16.15 2.30 -0.03
CA GLN A 641 15.67 3.65 0.27
C GLN A 641 16.49 4.79 -0.38
N PRO A 642 17.84 4.73 -0.43
CA PRO A 642 18.67 5.76 -1.06
C PRO A 642 18.37 5.97 -2.54
N PHE A 643 17.69 5.04 -3.19
CA PHE A 643 17.37 5.09 -4.62
C PHE A 643 15.92 5.49 -4.88
N LEU A 644 15.12 5.78 -3.86
CA LEU A 644 13.72 6.15 -4.00
C LEU A 644 13.51 7.63 -3.71
N SER A 645 12.90 8.33 -4.67
CA SER A 645 12.50 9.73 -4.47
C SER A 645 11.40 9.87 -3.41
N GLY A 646 10.42 8.95 -3.39
CA GLY A 646 9.49 8.77 -2.27
C GLY A 646 10.01 7.77 -1.23
N ALA A 647 9.13 6.96 -0.67
CA ALA A 647 9.40 6.05 0.44
C ALA A 647 8.93 4.61 0.14
N ILE A 648 9.00 3.74 1.16
CA ILE A 648 8.72 2.32 1.06
C ILE A 648 7.52 1.99 1.94
N SER A 649 6.48 1.42 1.34
CA SER A 649 5.43 0.73 2.08
C SER A 649 5.88 -0.70 2.33
N LYS A 650 6.36 -0.99 3.53
CA LYS A 650 6.71 -2.34 3.96
C LYS A 650 6.35 -2.54 5.43
N THR A 651 5.79 -3.71 5.74
CA THR A 651 5.57 -4.13 7.12
C THR A 651 6.77 -4.95 7.60
N VAL A 652 7.30 -4.63 8.77
CA VAL A 652 8.29 -5.47 9.44
C VAL A 652 7.56 -6.48 10.32
N ASN A 653 7.44 -7.72 9.84
CA ASN A 653 6.84 -8.81 10.59
C ASN A 653 7.78 -9.23 11.72
N MET A 654 7.22 -9.41 12.92
CA MET A 654 7.94 -9.85 14.11
C MET A 654 7.21 -11.04 14.74
N PRO A 655 7.95 -12.01 15.31
CA PRO A 655 7.33 -13.16 15.97
C PRO A 655 6.59 -12.73 17.24
N GLU A 656 5.65 -13.56 17.70
CA GLU A 656 4.81 -13.24 18.88
C GLU A 656 5.63 -12.99 20.15
N ASP A 657 6.79 -13.66 20.29
CA ASP A 657 7.70 -13.55 21.42
C ASP A 657 8.66 -12.35 21.36
N ALA A 658 8.63 -11.56 20.28
CA ALA A 658 9.39 -10.31 20.19
C ALA A 658 9.05 -9.39 21.36
N SER A 659 10.08 -8.86 22.01
CA SER A 659 9.96 -7.96 23.15
C SER A 659 9.70 -6.51 22.74
N ILE A 660 9.41 -5.64 23.70
CA ILE A 660 9.30 -4.20 23.43
C ILE A 660 10.68 -3.62 23.12
N GLU A 661 11.72 -4.12 23.78
CA GLU A 661 13.12 -3.76 23.54
C GLU A 661 13.54 -4.06 22.10
N ASP A 662 13.08 -5.18 21.53
CA ASP A 662 13.34 -5.51 20.12
C ASP A 662 12.72 -4.48 19.17
N ILE A 663 11.52 -3.98 19.48
CA ILE A 663 10.87 -2.91 18.70
C ILE A 663 11.63 -1.59 18.85
N GLU A 664 12.07 -1.24 20.05
CA GLU A 664 12.89 -0.05 20.28
C GLU A 664 14.20 -0.11 19.47
N ALA A 665 14.88 -1.25 19.50
CA ALA A 665 16.11 -1.48 18.74
C ALA A 665 15.85 -1.41 17.22
N LEU A 666 14.78 -2.04 16.73
CA LEU A 666 14.41 -2.02 15.33
C LEU A 666 14.08 -0.60 14.83
N HIS A 667 13.32 0.17 15.61
CA HIS A 667 13.02 1.56 15.27
C HIS A 667 14.30 2.42 15.23
N MET A 668 15.25 2.20 16.15
CA MET A 668 16.55 2.88 16.15
C MET A 668 17.39 2.50 14.93
N LEU A 669 17.47 1.21 14.60
CA LEU A 669 18.13 0.71 13.39
C LEU A 669 17.52 1.32 12.12
N SER A 670 16.20 1.50 12.08
CA SER A 670 15.51 2.08 10.93
C SER A 670 15.93 3.53 10.67
N TRP A 671 16.12 4.31 11.75
CA TRP A 671 16.66 5.66 11.66
C TRP A 671 18.12 5.67 11.23
N GLU A 672 18.95 4.79 11.80
CA GLU A 672 20.37 4.66 11.48
C GLU A 672 20.63 4.34 10.00
N LEU A 673 19.76 3.52 9.40
CA LEU A 673 19.82 3.17 7.98
C LEU A 673 19.27 4.26 7.05
N GLY A 674 18.78 5.39 7.58
CA GLY A 674 18.24 6.47 6.77
C GLY A 674 16.94 6.11 6.05
N ILE A 675 16.13 5.22 6.63
CA ILE A 675 14.80 4.90 6.10
C ILE A 675 13.87 6.11 6.31
N LYS A 676 12.87 6.31 5.44
CA LYS A 676 11.91 7.43 5.57
C LYS A 676 10.73 7.12 6.50
N ALA A 677 10.26 5.87 6.54
CA ALA A 677 9.19 5.43 7.43
C ALA A 677 9.32 3.94 7.79
N VAL A 678 8.86 3.55 8.98
CA VAL A 678 8.82 2.15 9.43
C VAL A 678 7.51 1.83 10.14
N ALA A 679 6.99 0.63 9.90
CA ALA A 679 5.85 0.07 10.62
C ALA A 679 6.14 -1.38 10.97
N VAL A 680 5.75 -1.79 12.17
CA VAL A 680 5.96 -3.14 12.69
C VAL A 680 4.64 -3.87 12.83
N TYR A 681 4.67 -5.19 12.64
CA TYR A 681 3.54 -6.05 12.93
C TYR A 681 4.02 -7.29 13.67
N ARG A 682 3.75 -7.34 14.97
CA ARG A 682 4.01 -8.52 15.80
C ARG A 682 2.86 -9.50 15.65
N ASP A 683 3.17 -10.79 15.45
CA ASP A 683 2.12 -11.80 15.34
C ASP A 683 1.19 -11.79 16.58
N ASN A 684 -0.11 -12.01 16.36
CA ASN A 684 -1.18 -11.97 17.37
C ASN A 684 -1.36 -10.63 18.13
N CYS A 685 -0.77 -9.52 17.68
CA CYS A 685 -0.99 -8.20 18.29
C CYS A 685 -2.39 -7.61 18.04
N LYS A 686 -3.14 -8.08 17.02
CA LYS A 686 -4.53 -7.63 16.74
C LYS A 686 -5.55 -8.78 16.81
N VAL A 687 -6.79 -8.47 17.19
CA VAL A 687 -7.92 -9.42 17.25
C VAL A 687 -8.29 -10.01 15.87
N GLY A 688 -8.25 -9.20 14.82
CA GLY A 688 -8.60 -9.61 13.45
C GLY A 688 -7.41 -9.53 12.50
N GLN A 689 -7.13 -10.62 11.76
CA GLN A 689 -6.04 -10.70 10.80
C GLN A 689 -6.55 -11.04 9.38
N PRO A 690 -6.19 -10.25 8.35
CA PRO A 690 -6.72 -10.45 6.99
C PRO A 690 -5.99 -11.55 6.20
N LEU A 691 -4.78 -11.91 6.63
CA LEU A 691 -3.92 -12.93 6.03
C LEU A 691 -3.34 -13.78 7.15
N SER A 692 -3.35 -15.09 6.98
CA SER A 692 -2.73 -16.05 7.90
C SER A 692 -1.95 -17.12 7.12
N THR A 693 -0.95 -17.70 7.76
CA THR A 693 -0.26 -18.88 7.24
C THR A 693 -1.11 -20.14 7.48
N ALA A 694 -0.95 -21.16 6.64
CA ALA A 694 -1.52 -22.46 6.88
C ALA A 694 -0.88 -23.10 8.13
N LYS A 695 -1.68 -23.64 9.06
CA LYS A 695 -1.21 -24.55 10.11
C LYS A 695 -1.81 -25.94 9.86
N LYS A 696 -1.02 -26.99 10.10
CA LYS A 696 -1.51 -28.37 10.06
C LYS A 696 -2.52 -28.58 11.19
N ASP A 697 -3.66 -29.18 10.90
CA ASP A 697 -4.56 -29.71 11.92
C ASP A 697 -3.80 -30.77 12.70
N SER A 698 -3.28 -30.41 13.88
CA SER A 698 -2.68 -31.39 14.78
C SER A 698 -3.82 -32.22 15.39
N GLU A 699 -3.95 -33.47 14.95
CA GLU A 699 -4.67 -34.52 15.68
C GLU A 699 -4.08 -34.62 17.09
N LYS A 700 -4.70 -33.95 18.07
CA LYS A 700 -4.44 -34.24 19.49
C LYS A 700 -5.26 -35.47 19.87
N GLY A 701 -4.60 -36.62 19.76
CA GLY A 701 -4.93 -37.82 20.50
C GLY A 701 -4.95 -37.56 22.01
N SER A 702 -5.89 -38.23 22.65
CA SER A 702 -6.33 -38.19 24.05
C SER A 702 -5.27 -38.40 25.15
N ASN A 703 -5.56 -37.75 26.29
CA ASN A 703 -5.21 -38.05 27.71
C ASN A 703 -4.19 -37.10 28.38
N ASP A 704 -4.66 -36.03 29.01
CA ASP A 704 -4.90 -36.04 30.47
C ASP A 704 -5.70 -34.79 30.91
N GLY A 705 -6.66 -35.00 31.82
CA GLY A 705 -7.75 -34.07 32.13
C GLY A 705 -7.48 -33.06 33.25
N GLY A 706 -8.23 -31.94 33.20
CA GLY A 706 -8.24 -30.89 34.22
C GLY A 706 -9.19 -29.71 33.94
N ASP A 707 -10.45 -30.02 33.65
CA ASP A 707 -11.70 -29.27 33.87
C ASP A 707 -11.76 -27.72 33.74
N ALA A 708 -12.24 -27.23 32.59
CA ALA A 708 -13.11 -26.04 32.47
C ALA A 708 -13.78 -25.94 31.08
N THR A 709 -14.37 -27.01 30.56
CA THR A 709 -15.16 -26.96 29.31
C THR A 709 -16.29 -27.99 29.36
N ASN A 710 -17.48 -27.55 29.78
CA ASN A 710 -18.74 -28.25 29.50
C ASN A 710 -19.94 -27.30 29.62
N SER A 711 -20.15 -26.47 28.60
CA SER A 711 -21.49 -25.92 28.30
C SER A 711 -21.69 -25.47 26.85
N ALA A 712 -20.90 -25.95 25.88
CA ALA A 712 -20.99 -25.50 24.48
C ALA A 712 -21.27 -26.63 23.47
N THR A 713 -21.80 -27.77 23.92
CA THR A 713 -22.04 -28.92 23.02
C THR A 713 -23.37 -29.62 23.29
N GLN A 714 -24.44 -28.84 23.41
CA GLN A 714 -25.81 -29.30 23.17
C GLN A 714 -26.65 -28.07 22.79
N ILE A 715 -26.94 -27.93 21.50
CA ILE A 715 -28.18 -27.43 20.86
C ILE A 715 -27.82 -27.30 19.36
N ILE A 716 -27.93 -28.43 18.66
CA ILE A 716 -28.14 -28.49 17.22
C ILE A 716 -29.57 -29.03 17.04
N GLU A 717 -30.25 -28.53 16.01
CA GLU A 717 -31.61 -28.85 15.54
C GLU A 717 -32.79 -28.07 16.15
N ARG A 718 -33.10 -26.94 15.49
CA ARG A 718 -34.47 -26.75 15.01
C ARG A 718 -34.48 -25.92 13.73
N ILE A 719 -34.69 -26.61 12.61
CA ILE A 719 -35.15 -26.06 11.34
C ILE A 719 -36.50 -25.40 11.60
N VAL A 720 -36.63 -24.10 11.28
CA VAL A 720 -37.93 -23.44 11.10
C VAL A 720 -37.85 -22.63 9.80
N GLU A 721 -38.69 -23.00 8.84
CA GLU A 721 -38.94 -22.25 7.61
C GLU A 721 -39.18 -20.77 7.92
N ARG A 722 -38.35 -19.90 7.34
CA ARG A 722 -38.47 -18.45 7.50
C ARG A 722 -39.53 -17.92 6.54
N VAL A 723 -40.78 -17.88 6.98
CA VAL A 723 -41.82 -17.05 6.36
C VAL A 723 -41.38 -15.59 6.50
N VAL A 724 -41.20 -14.92 5.36
CA VAL A 724 -40.84 -13.50 5.27
C VAL A 724 -42.03 -12.66 5.74
N HIS A 725 -42.00 -12.18 6.99
CA HIS A 725 -42.89 -11.10 7.43
C HIS A 725 -42.18 -9.75 7.21
N GLN A 726 -42.71 -8.94 6.30
CA GLN A 726 -42.35 -7.53 6.20
C GLN A 726 -42.69 -6.80 7.52
N PRO A 727 -41.78 -6.01 8.11
CA PRO A 727 -42.07 -5.23 9.30
C PRO A 727 -43.03 -4.09 8.96
N VAL A 728 -44.29 -4.21 9.40
CA VAL A 728 -45.28 -3.13 9.30
C VAL A 728 -45.08 -2.17 10.48
N ARG A 729 -44.62 -0.94 10.20
CA ARG A 729 -44.54 0.12 11.24
C ARG A 729 -45.96 0.61 11.57
N GLN A 730 -46.45 0.23 12.74
CA GLN A 730 -47.70 0.76 13.29
C GLN A 730 -47.38 1.91 14.25
N LYS A 731 -48.04 3.06 14.09
CA LYS A 731 -47.81 4.22 14.97
C LYS A 731 -48.60 4.02 16.26
N LEU A 732 -47.96 4.19 17.41
CA LEU A 732 -48.65 4.12 18.70
C LEU A 732 -49.74 5.20 18.81
N PRO A 733 -50.93 4.88 19.35
CA PRO A 733 -52.01 5.84 19.53
C PRO A 733 -51.64 6.95 20.51
N ARG A 734 -52.26 8.13 20.33
CA ARG A 734 -52.02 9.34 21.15
C ARG A 734 -52.39 9.15 22.63
N SER A 735 -53.32 8.25 22.94
CA SER A 735 -53.68 7.84 24.30
C SER A 735 -53.55 6.32 24.39
N ARG A 736 -52.86 5.83 25.41
CA ARG A 736 -52.49 4.42 25.57
C ARG A 736 -52.28 4.04 27.02
N ARG A 737 -52.40 2.75 27.34
CA ARG A 737 -51.97 2.23 28.64
C ARG A 737 -50.45 2.25 28.70
N GLY A 738 -49.91 2.74 29.81
CA GLY A 738 -48.48 2.75 30.06
C GLY A 738 -48.18 2.10 31.40
N ARG A 739 -47.06 1.39 31.47
CA ARG A 739 -46.53 0.80 32.71
C ARG A 739 -45.19 1.43 33.01
N THR A 740 -45.03 1.90 34.24
CA THR A 740 -43.77 2.47 34.72
C THR A 740 -43.09 1.45 35.62
N PHE A 741 -41.86 1.11 35.27
CA PHE A 741 -41.00 0.21 36.03
C PHE A 741 -39.93 1.03 36.73
N GLU A 742 -39.77 0.82 38.02
CA GLU A 742 -38.61 1.30 38.75
C GLU A 742 -37.44 0.35 38.51
N PHE A 743 -36.25 0.91 38.28
CA PHE A 743 -35.02 0.13 38.24
C PHE A 743 -33.87 0.91 38.88
N ARG A 744 -32.78 0.20 39.18
CA ARG A 744 -31.59 0.78 39.81
C ARG A 744 -30.35 0.32 39.06
N VAL A 745 -29.46 1.26 38.74
CA VAL A 745 -28.13 0.96 38.18
C VAL A 745 -27.12 1.64 39.10
N ALA A 746 -26.30 0.82 39.75
CA ALA A 746 -25.45 1.23 40.87
C ALA A 746 -26.26 1.95 41.97
N ASP A 747 -25.87 3.16 42.35
CA ASP A 747 -26.51 4.00 43.36
C ASP A 747 -27.67 4.85 42.80
N CYS A 748 -27.79 4.96 41.48
CA CYS A 748 -28.81 5.76 40.82
C CYS A 748 -30.15 5.00 40.66
N LYS A 749 -31.24 5.64 41.11
CA LYS A 749 -32.62 5.14 40.96
C LYS A 749 -33.29 5.81 39.75
N GLY A 750 -33.83 5.00 38.85
CA GLY A 750 -34.49 5.44 37.62
C GLY A 750 -35.87 4.81 37.43
N PHE A 751 -36.64 5.39 36.52
CA PHE A 751 -37.95 4.86 36.11
C PHE A 751 -38.02 4.79 34.59
N ALA A 752 -38.51 3.67 34.06
CA ALA A 752 -38.78 3.49 32.64
C ALA A 752 -40.29 3.35 32.42
N THR A 753 -40.88 4.21 31.60
CA THR A 753 -42.30 4.12 31.22
C THR A 753 -42.43 3.54 29.82
N ILE A 754 -43.09 2.39 29.72
CA ILE A 754 -43.38 1.70 28.47
C ILE A 754 -44.85 1.92 28.13
N GLY A 755 -45.15 2.34 26.89
CA GLY A 755 -46.52 2.49 26.38
C GLY A 755 -46.91 1.31 25.51
N GLU A 756 -48.03 0.68 25.80
CA GLU A 756 -48.53 -0.51 25.11
C GLU A 756 -49.50 -0.13 23.97
N TYR A 757 -49.57 -0.94 22.92
CA TYR A 757 -50.67 -0.92 21.96
C TYR A 757 -51.96 -1.45 22.61
N ALA A 758 -53.12 -1.26 21.96
CA ALA A 758 -54.41 -1.71 22.50
C ALA A 758 -54.50 -3.24 22.67
N ASP A 759 -53.66 -3.99 21.96
CA ASP A 759 -53.52 -5.45 22.04
C ASP A 759 -52.42 -5.91 23.02
N GLY A 760 -51.80 -4.99 23.77
CA GLY A 760 -50.79 -5.28 24.79
C GLY A 760 -49.36 -5.45 24.27
N ARG A 761 -49.10 -5.21 22.97
CA ARG A 761 -47.75 -5.17 22.39
C ARG A 761 -46.97 -3.91 22.71
#